data_AF-A0A933E6H5-F1
#
_entry.id   AF-A0A933E6H5-F1
#
_cell.length_a   1.000
_cell.length_b   1.000
_cell.length_c   1.000
_cell.angle_alpha   90.00
_cell.angle_beta   90.00
_cell.angle_gamma   90.00
#
_symmetry.space_group_name_H-M   'P 1'
#
loop_
_entity.id
_entity.type
_entity.pdbx_description
1 polymer ?
#
loop_
_entity_poly.entity_id
_entity_poly.type
_entity_poly.pdbx_seq_one_letter_code
_entity_poly.pdbx_strand_id
1 'polypeptide(L)'
;MPLREDPAILDANLEALSKPDPQLAELLRAAAPWGAVEAARDGAPTLSGPDAQGVPVLLHSRYRPVEEGDQWAEGWIRPLIGCYVVWGVGLGHGLAALLRKAPGATQVFAYEAVPGILRRALSLHDWTGPLRSRRLVPMTGRDKPALFARMEPDTVGLFLGTAVASLPSAERIDPEAYRWARSVLSDFFQHGRMSLLTAATLASITKLNLAANLADYLAWPGVDDLRGAWAGRPALIVSAGPSLGRHYGLLPRIQDRFAVIAVDTVFRTLLSLGVRPDFVTALDYSSIARKYFEGLPPQAQETTLVCDARVNWTVLDEFRGPRRFTHAPYLSALLPEIDLPRASLPGGATVAHLAFHLAEHLGADPIVFVGQDLSYPFGTTHAPGNPIHLHWAAECNPYQTLEMREWEEILRMRARLRKVPGVGGPVYTDDQMFSYLQRFMTLFSRTKSRVWNATEGGAIIEGAEGMTLREALSRLPEAGVPKPWRGGVRADLTEGQRARALEALSARRAELLALEKDVAATHDALRDVRDRFGERGEVKAAITRAREAGRRVQDSRAYRLVSDLAQADEYRRIRRDRIRALMDLEGEARQQAELARDLEYVSGIGSAATLLGRLLEVAEIRLQAWPERAALTSETAGMGG
;
A
#
# COMPACT_ATOMS: atom_id res chain seq x y z
N MET A 1 41.91 8.71 19.86
CA MET A 1 41.99 10.18 19.70
C MET A 1 40.88 10.81 20.51
N PRO A 2 41.06 12.02 21.08
CA PRO A 2 39.95 12.77 21.65
C PRO A 2 38.91 13.03 20.56
N LEU A 3 37.64 12.74 20.85
CA LEU A 3 36.51 13.04 19.96
C LEU A 3 36.41 14.57 19.79
N ARG A 4 36.53 15.04 18.55
CA ARG A 4 36.42 16.46 18.19
C ARG A 4 35.75 16.57 16.83
N GLU A 5 35.12 17.71 16.56
CA GLU A 5 34.57 17.99 15.24
C GLU A 5 35.68 18.03 14.19
N ASP A 6 35.48 17.27 13.12
CA ASP A 6 36.42 17.17 12.01
C ASP A 6 35.67 17.35 10.68
N PRO A 7 35.97 18.41 9.90
CA PRO A 7 35.38 18.62 8.58
C PRO A 7 35.58 17.43 7.63
N ALA A 8 36.72 16.73 7.71
CA ALA A 8 36.97 15.58 6.84
C ALA A 8 36.05 14.40 7.16
N ILE A 9 35.72 14.19 8.45
CA ILE A 9 34.74 13.18 8.87
C ILE A 9 33.34 13.57 8.39
N LEU A 10 32.97 14.85 8.52
CA LEU A 10 31.69 15.35 8.03
C LEU A 10 31.55 15.12 6.52
N ASP A 11 32.55 15.49 5.72
CA ASP A 11 32.52 15.34 4.26
C ASP A 11 32.39 13.87 3.86
N ALA A 12 33.17 12.98 4.48
CA ALA A 12 33.10 11.54 4.22
C ALA A 12 31.71 10.96 4.55
N ASN A 13 31.11 11.37 5.67
CA ASN A 13 29.76 10.95 6.05
C ASN A 13 28.68 11.51 5.10
N LEU A 14 28.78 12.77 4.69
CA LEU A 14 27.85 13.37 3.75
C LEU A 14 27.96 12.75 2.35
N GLU A 15 29.15 12.37 1.91
CA GLU A 15 29.35 11.61 0.67
C GLU A 15 28.76 10.19 0.77
N ALA A 16 28.95 9.53 1.92
CA ALA A 16 28.31 8.23 2.17
C ALA A 16 26.78 8.33 2.16
N LEU A 17 26.21 9.44 2.65
CA LEU A 17 24.77 9.71 2.67
C LEU A 17 24.21 10.16 1.32
N SER A 18 24.99 10.84 0.47
CA SER A 18 24.47 11.40 -0.79
C SER A 18 24.06 10.33 -1.80
N LYS A 19 24.60 9.11 -1.68
CA LYS A 19 24.20 7.98 -2.53
C LYS A 19 22.77 7.48 -2.21
N PRO A 20 22.42 7.18 -0.94
CA PRO A 20 21.05 6.80 -0.58
C PRO A 20 20.07 7.98 -0.44
N ASP A 21 20.53 9.19 -0.10
CA ASP A 21 19.66 10.37 0.11
C ASP A 21 20.39 11.70 -0.21
N PRO A 22 20.42 12.12 -1.48
CA PRO A 22 21.12 13.34 -1.89
C PRO A 22 20.49 14.60 -1.30
N GLN A 23 19.17 14.65 -1.15
CA GLN A 23 18.45 15.82 -0.62
C GLN A 23 18.80 16.07 0.85
N LEU A 24 18.85 15.00 1.66
CA LEU A 24 19.27 15.14 3.07
C LEU A 24 20.75 15.54 3.19
N ALA A 25 21.62 14.99 2.34
CA ALA A 25 23.04 15.33 2.36
C ALA A 25 23.26 16.82 2.04
N GLU A 26 22.53 17.37 1.07
CA GLU A 26 22.56 18.81 0.75
C GLU A 26 22.00 19.67 1.89
N LEU A 27 20.87 19.28 2.46
CA LEU A 27 20.26 19.96 3.60
C LEU A 27 21.23 20.03 4.78
N LEU A 28 21.88 18.92 5.13
CA LEU A 28 22.85 18.87 6.22
C LEU A 28 24.16 19.59 5.89
N ARG A 29 24.57 19.62 4.62
CA ARG A 29 25.72 20.42 4.16
C ARG A 29 25.46 21.93 4.29
N ALA A 30 24.23 22.38 4.07
CA ALA A 30 23.83 23.78 4.19
C ALA A 30 23.44 24.20 5.62
N ALA A 31 23.15 23.25 6.51
CA ALA A 31 22.70 23.54 7.87
C ALA A 31 23.78 24.26 8.71
N ALA A 32 23.38 25.34 9.38
CA ALA A 32 24.23 25.99 10.37
C ALA A 32 24.40 25.10 11.62
N PRO A 33 25.61 24.96 12.18
CA PRO A 33 25.81 24.22 13.43
C PRO A 33 25.00 24.83 14.57
N TRP A 34 24.31 23.99 15.34
CA TRP A 34 23.49 24.43 16.47
C TRP A 34 24.27 24.40 17.78
N GLY A 35 24.11 25.40 18.64
CA GLY A 35 24.75 25.43 19.97
C GLY A 35 26.29 25.50 19.95
N ALA A 36 26.91 25.26 21.10
CA ALA A 36 28.36 25.23 21.28
C ALA A 36 28.84 23.86 21.77
N VAL A 37 29.91 23.35 21.15
CA VAL A 37 30.58 22.12 21.61
C VAL A 37 31.60 22.50 22.66
N GLU A 38 31.51 21.89 23.83
CA GLU A 38 32.36 22.14 24.99
C GLU A 38 33.03 20.84 25.44
N ALA A 39 34.18 20.94 26.12
CA ALA A 39 34.79 19.78 26.75
C ALA A 39 34.10 19.49 28.10
N ALA A 40 33.63 18.26 28.29
CA ALA A 40 33.24 17.75 29.59
C ALA A 40 34.47 17.57 30.51
N ARG A 41 34.24 17.26 31.79
CA ARG A 41 35.35 17.11 32.76
C ARG A 41 36.34 15.99 32.40
N ASP A 42 35.89 14.96 31.69
CA ASP A 42 36.75 13.89 31.17
C ASP A 42 37.37 14.22 29.79
N GLY A 43 37.15 15.43 29.28
CA GLY A 43 37.65 15.91 27.99
C GLY A 43 36.81 15.48 26.78
N ALA A 44 35.77 14.66 26.96
CA ALA A 44 34.89 14.29 25.86
C ALA A 44 33.91 15.44 25.50
N PRO A 45 33.47 15.55 24.24
CA PRO A 45 32.63 16.68 23.83
C PRO A 45 31.21 16.55 24.37
N THR A 46 30.69 17.63 24.93
CA THR A 46 29.27 17.86 25.23
C THR A 46 28.74 19.02 24.39
N LEU A 47 27.43 19.18 24.32
CA LEU A 47 26.77 20.18 23.48
C LEU A 47 25.80 21.00 24.33
N SER A 48 26.04 22.31 24.37
CA SER A 48 25.20 23.30 25.06
C SER A 48 24.48 24.19 24.05
N GLY A 49 23.27 24.64 24.39
CA GLY A 49 22.52 25.56 23.54
C GLY A 49 21.20 25.98 24.19
N PRO A 50 20.46 26.93 23.60
CA PRO A 50 19.16 27.33 24.10
C PRO A 50 18.09 26.28 23.76
N ASP A 51 17.25 25.90 24.72
CA ASP A 51 16.06 25.08 24.47
C ASP A 51 14.94 25.89 23.78
N ALA A 52 13.76 25.28 23.58
CA ALA A 52 12.64 25.93 22.91
C ALA A 52 12.14 27.21 23.61
N GLN A 53 12.50 27.42 24.88
CA GLN A 53 12.15 28.61 25.67
C GLN A 53 13.33 29.59 25.80
N GLY A 54 14.45 29.32 25.13
CA GLY A 54 15.67 30.12 25.23
C GLY A 54 16.51 29.81 26.47
N VAL A 55 16.16 28.79 27.26
CA VAL A 55 16.88 28.43 28.48
C VAL A 55 18.10 27.57 28.12
N PRO A 56 19.30 27.86 28.66
CA PRO A 56 20.47 27.03 28.42
C PRO A 56 20.24 25.57 28.85
N VAL A 57 20.49 24.66 27.93
CA VAL A 57 20.42 23.21 28.15
C VAL A 57 21.71 22.54 27.68
N LEU A 58 22.09 21.49 28.40
CA LEU A 58 23.14 20.56 27.99
C LEU A 58 22.46 19.31 27.44
N LEU A 59 22.87 18.89 26.24
CA LEU A 59 22.34 17.69 25.60
C LEU A 59 22.97 16.40 26.09
N HIS A 60 24.18 16.48 26.66
CA HIS A 60 24.93 15.36 27.25
C HIS A 60 25.54 15.76 28.59
N SER A 61 25.96 14.76 29.36
CA SER A 61 26.61 14.87 30.65
C SER A 61 27.79 15.84 30.61
N ARG A 62 27.86 16.72 31.61
CA ARG A 62 28.99 17.63 31.83
C ARG A 62 30.24 16.91 32.37
N TYR A 63 30.07 15.67 32.81
CA TYR A 63 31.14 14.90 33.44
C TYR A 63 31.71 13.86 32.50
N ARG A 64 30.86 12.96 31.99
CA ARG A 64 31.26 11.78 31.20
C ARG A 64 30.22 11.46 30.10
N PRO A 65 30.14 12.25 29.01
CA PRO A 65 29.08 12.13 28.00
C PRO A 65 29.14 10.82 27.19
N VAL A 66 30.34 10.26 26.99
CA VAL A 66 30.49 8.96 26.30
C VAL A 66 29.98 7.81 27.18
N GLU A 67 30.28 7.84 28.49
CA GLU A 67 29.80 6.82 29.44
C GLU A 67 28.27 6.90 29.62
N GLU A 68 27.70 8.10 29.67
CA GLU A 68 26.25 8.30 29.65
C GLU A 68 25.63 7.67 28.41
N GLY A 69 26.21 7.90 27.23
CA GLY A 69 25.76 7.28 25.98
C GLY A 69 25.83 5.75 26.01
N ASP A 70 26.90 5.20 26.59
CA ASP A 70 27.08 3.75 26.75
C ASP A 70 26.04 3.12 27.69
N GLN A 71 25.73 3.77 28.82
CA GLN A 71 24.70 3.33 29.77
C GLN A 71 23.29 3.45 29.17
N TRP A 72 23.02 4.55 28.45
CA TRP A 72 21.75 4.73 27.74
C TRP A 72 21.53 3.62 26.72
N ALA A 73 22.54 3.27 25.92
CA ALA A 73 22.42 2.21 24.91
C ALA A 73 22.13 0.83 25.54
N GLU A 74 22.78 0.48 26.64
CA GLU A 74 22.53 -0.77 27.38
C GLU A 74 21.08 -0.87 27.87
N GLY A 75 20.50 0.25 28.28
CA GLY A 75 19.10 0.34 28.70
C GLY A 75 18.09 -0.01 27.59
N TRP A 76 18.48 0.08 26.31
CA TRP A 76 17.58 -0.13 25.16
C TRP A 76 17.80 -1.43 24.39
N ILE A 77 19.01 -1.97 24.39
CA ILE A 77 19.31 -3.19 23.64
C ILE A 77 18.45 -4.34 24.19
N ARG A 78 17.72 -5.00 23.31
CA ARG A 78 16.88 -6.16 23.64
C ARG A 78 17.17 -7.31 22.68
N PRO A 79 17.11 -8.57 23.15
CA PRO A 79 17.11 -9.72 22.26
C PRO A 79 15.97 -9.60 21.24
N LEU A 80 16.22 -10.00 20.00
CA LEU A 80 15.23 -10.08 18.92
C LEU A 80 14.63 -8.74 18.41
N ILE A 81 15.08 -7.59 18.91
CA ILE A 81 14.74 -6.28 18.35
C ILE A 81 15.79 -5.87 17.32
N GLY A 82 15.39 -5.80 16.05
CA GLY A 82 16.28 -5.48 14.92
C GLY A 82 16.16 -4.06 14.36
N CYS A 83 15.14 -3.31 14.77
CA CYS A 83 14.98 -1.90 14.43
C CYS A 83 14.91 -1.04 15.68
N TYR A 84 15.59 0.10 15.67
CA TYR A 84 15.47 1.14 16.69
C TYR A 84 15.07 2.44 16.02
N VAL A 85 14.02 3.10 16.51
CA VAL A 85 13.75 4.50 16.19
C VAL A 85 14.25 5.33 17.36
N VAL A 86 15.21 6.20 17.12
CA VAL A 86 15.86 7.03 18.13
C VAL A 86 15.41 8.48 17.96
N TRP A 87 14.74 9.02 18.99
CA TRP A 87 14.35 10.42 19.08
C TRP A 87 15.46 11.25 19.73
N GLY A 88 16.01 12.17 18.95
CA GLY A 88 17.17 12.97 19.31
C GLY A 88 18.45 12.21 19.00
N VAL A 89 19.48 12.93 18.55
CA VAL A 89 20.81 12.36 18.29
C VAL A 89 21.86 13.04 19.18
N GLY A 90 21.69 14.35 19.42
CA GLY A 90 22.70 15.15 20.08
C GLY A 90 24.02 15.09 19.32
N LEU A 91 25.12 14.70 19.98
CA LEU A 91 26.44 14.54 19.37
C LEU A 91 26.68 13.11 18.87
N GLY A 92 25.74 12.19 19.07
CA GLY A 92 25.85 10.81 18.58
C GLY A 92 26.47 9.80 19.55
N HIS A 93 26.84 10.18 20.79
CA HIS A 93 27.46 9.26 21.76
C HIS A 93 26.61 8.00 22.03
N GLY A 94 25.35 8.19 22.40
CA GLY A 94 24.43 7.07 22.63
C GLY A 94 24.13 6.26 21.35
N LEU A 95 24.03 6.94 20.20
CA LEU A 95 23.84 6.30 18.91
C LEU A 95 25.03 5.42 18.51
N ALA A 96 26.26 5.89 18.77
CA ALA A 96 27.50 5.16 18.51
C ALA A 96 27.57 3.92 19.39
N ALA A 97 27.26 4.08 20.68
CA ALA A 97 27.17 2.99 21.62
C ALA A 97 26.14 1.93 21.19
N LEU A 98 24.94 2.37 20.76
CA LEU A 98 23.88 1.48 20.29
C LEU A 98 24.31 0.68 19.06
N LEU A 99 24.85 1.32 18.03
CA LEU A 99 25.29 0.65 16.79
C LEU A 99 26.47 -0.31 17.00
N ARG A 100 27.34 0.00 17.97
CA ARG A 100 28.49 -0.82 18.35
C ARG A 100 28.09 -2.05 19.16
N LYS A 101 27.15 -1.92 20.10
CA LYS A 101 26.74 -2.98 21.02
C LYS A 101 25.59 -3.84 20.49
N ALA A 102 24.74 -3.31 19.61
CA ALA A 102 23.64 -4.06 19.01
C ALA A 102 24.15 -5.02 17.91
N PRO A 103 23.43 -6.13 17.63
CA PRO A 103 23.80 -7.06 16.57
C PRO A 103 24.02 -6.38 15.21
N GLY A 104 24.91 -6.93 14.38
CA GLY A 104 25.28 -6.34 13.08
C GLY A 104 24.11 -6.15 12.10
N ALA A 105 23.03 -6.91 12.25
CA ALA A 105 21.80 -6.77 11.46
C ALA A 105 20.85 -5.67 11.97
N THR A 106 21.22 -4.96 13.03
CA THR A 106 20.42 -3.88 13.62
C THR A 106 20.41 -2.65 12.71
N GLN A 107 19.21 -2.13 12.47
CA GLN A 107 18.96 -0.86 11.79
C GLN A 107 18.48 0.19 12.79
N VAL A 108 18.95 1.42 12.62
CA VAL A 108 18.59 2.55 13.47
C VAL A 108 18.11 3.72 12.61
N PHE A 109 16.88 4.16 12.87
CA PHE A 109 16.26 5.36 12.32
C PHE A 109 16.42 6.49 13.33
N ALA A 110 17.30 7.44 13.06
CA ALA A 110 17.68 8.47 14.01
C ALA A 110 17.07 9.81 13.59
N TYR A 111 16.05 10.27 14.32
CA TYR A 111 15.40 11.55 14.06
C TYR A 111 15.94 12.65 14.97
N GLU A 112 16.45 13.72 14.37
CA GLU A 112 16.87 14.94 15.07
C GLU A 112 16.10 16.13 14.50
N ALA A 113 15.40 16.88 15.35
CA ALA A 113 14.52 17.96 14.92
C ALA A 113 15.31 19.10 14.27
N VAL A 114 16.51 19.38 14.80
CA VAL A 114 17.36 20.49 14.36
C VAL A 114 18.49 19.97 13.47
N PRO A 115 18.49 20.28 12.16
CA PRO A 115 19.54 19.81 11.23
C PRO A 115 20.97 20.13 11.68
N GLY A 116 21.15 21.28 12.34
CA GLY A 116 22.44 21.71 12.89
C GLY A 116 23.01 20.79 13.97
N ILE A 117 22.16 20.14 14.78
CA ILE A 117 22.59 19.16 15.79
C ILE A 117 23.06 17.89 15.09
N LEU A 118 22.27 17.39 14.13
CA LEU A 118 22.59 16.20 13.37
C LEU A 118 23.88 16.36 12.56
N ARG A 119 24.09 17.55 11.95
CA ARG A 119 25.34 17.92 11.29
C ARG A 119 26.54 17.78 12.23
N ARG A 120 26.43 18.28 13.47
CA ARG A 120 27.51 18.14 14.46
C ARG A 120 27.81 16.67 14.74
N ALA A 121 26.80 15.83 14.99
CA ALA A 121 27.00 14.39 15.19
C ALA A 121 27.72 13.70 14.01
N LEU A 122 27.44 14.13 12.78
CA LEU A 122 28.13 13.64 11.57
C LEU A 122 29.57 14.15 11.44
N SER A 123 29.98 15.18 12.19
CA SER A 123 31.36 15.67 12.20
C SER A 123 32.23 15.07 13.31
N LEU A 124 31.63 14.39 14.30
CA LEU A 124 32.35 13.80 15.43
C LEU A 124 32.70 12.32 15.25
N HIS A 125 31.81 11.55 14.63
CA HIS A 125 31.94 10.10 14.52
C HIS A 125 31.97 9.68 13.05
N ASP A 126 32.78 8.67 12.72
CA ASP A 126 32.74 8.05 11.40
C ASP A 126 31.51 7.14 11.28
N TRP A 127 30.57 7.56 10.44
CA TRP A 127 29.33 6.85 10.13
C TRP A 127 29.31 6.29 8.71
N THR A 128 30.43 6.36 7.97
CA THR A 128 30.47 5.98 6.55
C THR A 128 29.97 4.56 6.32
N GLY A 129 30.43 3.59 7.12
CA GLY A 129 29.97 2.20 7.08
C GLY A 129 28.48 2.04 7.41
N PRO A 130 28.00 2.51 8.58
CA PRO A 130 26.58 2.47 8.94
C PRO A 130 25.64 3.17 7.94
N LEU A 131 26.04 4.29 7.36
CA LEU A 131 25.25 5.01 6.35
C LEU A 131 25.19 4.25 5.03
N ARG A 132 26.34 3.77 4.51
CA ARG A 132 26.39 2.99 3.25
C ARG A 132 25.60 1.69 3.33
N SER A 133 25.63 1.04 4.48
CA SER A 133 24.88 -0.20 4.75
C SER A 133 23.43 0.04 5.17
N ARG A 134 23.00 1.30 5.31
CA ARG A 134 21.70 1.70 5.89
C ARG A 134 21.43 1.15 7.30
N ARG A 135 22.46 0.70 8.02
CA ARG A 135 22.35 0.43 9.47
C ARG A 135 22.02 1.70 10.25
N LEU A 136 22.40 2.87 9.74
CA LEU A 136 21.97 4.17 10.23
C LEU A 136 21.20 4.91 9.13
N VAL A 137 19.96 5.29 9.43
CA VAL A 137 19.10 6.11 8.58
C VAL A 137 18.81 7.43 9.32
N PRO A 138 19.57 8.50 9.04
CA PRO A 138 19.33 9.81 9.64
C PRO A 138 18.06 10.46 9.08
N MET A 139 17.34 11.18 9.93
CA MET A 139 16.09 11.87 9.61
C MET A 139 16.02 13.22 10.32
N THR A 140 15.48 14.23 9.66
CA THR A 140 15.31 15.59 10.21
C THR A 140 14.18 16.35 9.51
N GLY A 141 13.83 17.52 10.03
CA GLY A 141 12.83 18.41 9.45
C GLY A 141 11.38 17.98 9.69
N ARG A 142 10.45 18.72 9.06
CA ARG A 142 8.99 18.54 9.19
C ARG A 142 8.30 18.19 7.85
N ASP A 143 8.97 17.37 7.03
CA ASP A 143 8.44 16.88 5.75
C ASP A 143 8.01 15.42 5.87
N LYS A 144 6.69 15.17 5.93
CA LYS A 144 6.13 13.83 6.09
C LYS A 144 6.44 12.92 4.89
N PRO A 145 6.19 13.31 3.62
CA PRO A 145 6.60 12.52 2.45
C PRO A 145 8.08 12.11 2.48
N ALA A 146 8.99 13.03 2.82
CA ALA A 146 10.41 12.73 2.88
C ALA A 146 10.76 11.73 3.99
N LEU A 147 10.13 11.84 5.18
CA LEU A 147 10.30 10.84 6.24
C LEU A 147 9.76 9.46 5.84
N PHE A 148 8.60 9.41 5.19
CA PHE A 148 8.02 8.17 4.67
C PHE A 148 8.97 7.50 3.66
N ALA A 149 9.49 8.25 2.69
CA ALA A 149 10.40 7.73 1.67
C ALA A 149 11.70 7.17 2.27
N ARG A 150 12.17 7.69 3.42
CA ARG A 150 13.36 7.16 4.11
C ARG A 150 13.11 5.84 4.83
N MET A 151 11.89 5.61 5.32
CA MET A 151 11.48 4.40 6.04
C MET A 151 10.98 3.29 5.10
N GLU A 152 10.40 3.65 3.95
CA GLU A 152 9.79 2.72 2.99
C GLU A 152 10.70 1.53 2.58
N PRO A 153 12.00 1.72 2.26
CA PRO A 153 12.86 0.61 1.85
C PRO A 153 13.01 -0.49 2.91
N ASP A 154 12.81 -0.14 4.19
CA ASP A 154 13.06 -0.99 5.35
C ASP A 154 11.75 -1.37 6.07
N THR A 155 10.61 -1.19 5.38
CA THR A 155 9.25 -1.42 5.90
C THR A 155 9.08 -2.77 6.59
N VAL A 156 9.51 -3.86 5.94
CA VAL A 156 9.41 -5.22 6.51
C VAL A 156 10.22 -5.31 7.80
N GLY A 157 11.41 -4.71 7.84
CA GLY A 157 12.21 -4.65 9.05
C GLY A 157 11.49 -3.91 10.18
N LEU A 158 11.00 -2.70 9.91
CA LEU A 158 10.27 -1.91 10.90
C LEU A 158 9.10 -2.71 11.52
N PHE A 159 8.36 -3.50 10.72
CA PHE A 159 7.23 -4.30 11.19
C PHE A 159 7.56 -5.58 11.96
N LEU A 160 8.76 -6.12 11.78
CA LEU A 160 9.16 -7.38 12.42
C LEU A 160 9.66 -7.21 13.85
N GLY A 161 9.86 -5.97 14.31
CA GLY A 161 10.25 -5.64 15.68
C GLY A 161 11.02 -4.34 15.76
N THR A 162 10.35 -3.31 16.29
CA THR A 162 10.93 -1.97 16.50
C THR A 162 10.85 -1.57 17.97
N ALA A 163 11.97 -1.14 18.54
CA ALA A 163 11.98 -0.37 19.78
C ALA A 163 12.05 1.12 19.48
N VAL A 164 11.40 1.91 20.33
CA VAL A 164 11.45 3.36 20.26
C VAL A 164 12.26 3.86 21.45
N ALA A 165 13.42 4.44 21.18
CA ALA A 165 14.30 5.04 22.18
C ALA A 165 14.24 6.57 22.05
N SER A 166 14.52 7.28 23.15
CA SER A 166 14.59 8.73 23.16
C SER A 166 15.78 9.18 23.99
N LEU A 167 16.51 10.18 23.51
CA LEU A 167 17.38 10.94 24.40
C LEU A 167 16.50 11.84 25.28
N PRO A 168 16.73 11.87 26.61
CA PRO A 168 15.94 12.70 27.53
C PRO A 168 15.97 14.19 27.19
N SER A 169 17.07 14.66 26.62
CA SER A 169 17.30 16.07 26.28
C SER A 169 16.61 16.51 24.98
N ALA A 170 16.24 15.55 24.11
CA ALA A 170 15.66 15.81 22.79
C ALA A 170 14.37 16.65 22.87
N GLU A 171 13.44 16.28 23.76
CA GLU A 171 12.13 16.93 23.84
C GLU A 171 12.17 18.39 24.28
N ARG A 172 13.27 18.82 24.91
CA ARG A 172 13.43 20.21 25.34
C ARG A 172 13.75 21.14 24.17
N ILE A 173 14.43 20.63 23.13
CA ILE A 173 14.89 21.45 22.00
C ILE A 173 13.74 21.87 21.09
N ASP A 174 12.91 20.91 20.69
CA ASP A 174 11.74 21.19 19.87
C ASP A 174 10.62 20.17 20.18
N PRO A 175 9.86 20.38 21.27
CA PRO A 175 8.83 19.43 21.70
C PRO A 175 7.73 19.23 20.64
N GLU A 176 7.47 20.22 19.80
CA GLU A 176 6.47 20.15 18.75
C GLU A 176 6.95 19.27 17.59
N ALA A 177 8.19 19.44 17.13
CA ALA A 177 8.76 18.60 16.08
C ALA A 177 8.81 17.12 16.48
N TYR A 178 9.22 16.80 17.71
CA TYR A 178 9.23 15.40 18.15
C TYR A 178 7.83 14.80 18.30
N ARG A 179 6.83 15.57 18.77
CA ARG A 179 5.43 15.12 18.77
C ARG A 179 4.94 14.85 17.35
N TRP A 180 5.22 15.76 16.42
CA TRP A 180 4.89 15.62 15.00
C TRP A 180 5.57 14.38 14.39
N ALA A 181 6.87 14.19 14.60
CA ALA A 181 7.63 13.08 14.04
C ALA A 181 7.13 11.72 14.57
N ARG A 182 6.71 11.67 15.84
CA ARG A 182 6.04 10.49 16.42
C ARG A 182 4.68 10.21 15.78
N SER A 183 3.90 11.24 15.46
CA SER A 183 2.67 11.03 14.68
C SER A 183 2.95 10.50 13.28
N VAL A 184 4.01 10.99 12.62
CA VAL A 184 4.46 10.50 11.31
C VAL A 184 4.86 9.02 11.39
N LEU A 185 5.63 8.64 12.41
CA LEU A 185 6.00 7.24 12.64
C LEU A 185 4.75 6.38 12.86
N SER A 186 3.83 6.81 13.71
CA SER A 186 2.56 6.12 13.94
C SER A 186 1.79 5.92 12.63
N ASP A 187 1.66 6.97 11.82
CA ASP A 187 0.96 6.88 10.54
C ASP A 187 1.66 5.92 9.56
N PHE A 188 3.00 5.91 9.52
CA PHE A 188 3.78 4.97 8.70
C PHE A 188 3.51 3.52 9.13
N PHE A 189 3.53 3.25 10.44
CA PHE A 189 3.26 1.91 10.96
C PHE A 189 1.83 1.45 10.66
N GLN A 190 0.84 2.35 10.76
CA GLN A 190 -0.53 2.01 10.42
C GLN A 190 -0.68 1.71 8.92
N HIS A 191 -0.12 2.57 8.06
CA HIS A 191 -0.18 2.39 6.62
C HIS A 191 0.41 1.04 6.20
N GLY A 192 1.65 0.74 6.60
CA GLY A 192 2.28 -0.50 6.14
C GLY A 192 1.75 -1.75 6.84
N ARG A 193 1.22 -1.67 8.07
CA ARG A 193 0.50 -2.81 8.69
C ARG A 193 -0.75 -3.18 7.89
N MET A 194 -1.52 -2.18 7.46
CA MET A 194 -2.69 -2.40 6.59
C MET A 194 -2.27 -3.02 5.26
N SER A 195 -1.24 -2.48 4.61
CA SER A 195 -0.72 -3.01 3.35
C SER A 195 -0.23 -4.45 3.47
N LEU A 196 0.52 -4.78 4.54
CA LEU A 196 1.02 -6.14 4.78
C LEU A 196 -0.09 -7.14 5.09
N LEU A 197 -1.03 -6.78 5.96
CA LEU A 197 -2.18 -7.65 6.27
C LEU A 197 -2.99 -7.94 5.02
N THR A 198 -3.28 -6.89 4.23
CA THR A 198 -3.98 -6.99 2.95
C THR A 198 -3.24 -7.94 2.00
N ALA A 199 -1.93 -7.77 1.81
CA ALA A 199 -1.15 -8.65 0.93
C ALA A 199 -1.14 -10.11 1.42
N ALA A 200 -0.97 -10.34 2.72
CA ALA A 200 -0.84 -11.68 3.29
C ALA A 200 -2.17 -12.44 3.38
N THR A 201 -3.29 -11.77 3.70
CA THR A 201 -4.59 -12.43 3.87
C THR A 201 -5.37 -12.53 2.57
N LEU A 202 -5.15 -11.63 1.62
CA LEU A 202 -5.98 -11.52 0.43
C LEU A 202 -5.32 -12.08 -0.84
N ALA A 203 -4.07 -12.53 -0.79
CA ALA A 203 -3.40 -13.11 -1.96
C ALA A 203 -4.26 -14.21 -2.61
N SER A 204 -4.75 -15.18 -1.83
CA SER A 204 -5.55 -16.29 -2.37
C SER A 204 -6.85 -15.83 -3.02
N ILE A 205 -7.62 -14.94 -2.37
CA ILE A 205 -8.90 -14.47 -2.93
C ILE A 205 -8.70 -13.56 -4.15
N THR A 206 -7.68 -12.70 -4.15
CA THR A 206 -7.37 -11.84 -5.29
C THR A 206 -6.87 -12.64 -6.50
N LYS A 207 -6.06 -13.69 -6.30
CA LYS A 207 -5.65 -14.58 -7.40
C LYS A 207 -6.82 -15.47 -7.88
N LEU A 208 -7.74 -15.86 -6.99
CA LEU A 208 -8.98 -16.53 -7.39
C LEU A 208 -9.85 -15.63 -8.26
N ASN A 209 -10.02 -14.36 -7.88
CA ASN A 209 -10.69 -13.36 -8.71
C ASN A 209 -10.03 -13.22 -10.08
N LEU A 210 -8.70 -13.09 -10.14
CA LEU A 210 -7.98 -13.01 -11.41
C LEU A 210 -8.21 -14.24 -12.30
N ALA A 211 -8.12 -15.45 -11.72
CA ALA A 211 -8.38 -16.69 -12.44
C ALA A 211 -9.82 -16.76 -12.95
N ALA A 212 -10.79 -16.43 -12.10
CA ALA A 212 -12.21 -16.45 -12.45
C ALA A 212 -12.59 -15.38 -13.49
N ASN A 213 -11.89 -14.25 -13.48
CA ASN A 213 -12.10 -13.14 -14.40
C ASN A 213 -11.35 -13.30 -15.72
N LEU A 214 -10.54 -14.36 -15.90
CA LEU A 214 -9.67 -14.48 -17.06
C LEU A 214 -10.42 -14.42 -18.39
N ALA A 215 -11.54 -15.13 -18.51
CA ALA A 215 -12.35 -15.13 -19.75
C ALA A 215 -12.85 -13.71 -20.08
N ASP A 216 -13.38 -13.01 -19.08
CA ASP A 216 -13.83 -11.63 -19.20
C ASP A 216 -12.65 -10.68 -19.53
N TYR A 217 -11.50 -10.88 -18.88
CA TYR A 217 -10.29 -10.11 -19.14
C TYR A 217 -9.77 -10.33 -20.56
N LEU A 218 -9.96 -11.50 -21.18
CA LEU A 218 -9.56 -11.75 -22.56
C LEU A 218 -10.57 -11.18 -23.57
N ALA A 219 -11.87 -11.24 -23.25
CA ALA A 219 -12.95 -10.85 -24.15
C ALA A 219 -13.13 -9.33 -24.30
N TRP A 220 -12.70 -8.55 -23.31
CA TRP A 220 -12.93 -7.10 -23.25
C TRP A 220 -11.62 -6.30 -23.41
N PRO A 221 -11.66 -5.09 -23.97
CA PRO A 221 -10.48 -4.25 -24.20
C PRO A 221 -10.01 -3.53 -22.93
N GLY A 222 -8.85 -2.88 -23.06
CA GLY A 222 -8.26 -2.10 -21.99
C GLY A 222 -8.92 -0.72 -21.87
N VAL A 223 -8.19 0.18 -21.23
CA VAL A 223 -8.53 1.61 -21.17
C VAL A 223 -7.70 2.44 -22.15
N ASP A 224 -6.94 1.80 -23.04
CA ASP A 224 -5.94 2.41 -23.92
C ASP A 224 -6.51 3.55 -24.79
N ASP A 225 -7.62 3.30 -25.48
CA ASP A 225 -8.35 4.25 -26.32
C ASP A 225 -9.08 5.35 -25.54
N LEU A 226 -9.24 5.20 -24.21
CA LEU A 226 -9.76 6.28 -23.36
C LEU A 226 -8.73 7.36 -23.09
N ARG A 227 -7.44 7.12 -23.38
CA ARG A 227 -6.37 8.08 -23.08
C ARG A 227 -6.62 9.41 -23.78
N GLY A 228 -6.83 10.47 -23.00
CA GLY A 228 -7.09 11.81 -23.53
C GLY A 228 -8.42 12.00 -24.25
N ALA A 229 -9.33 11.01 -24.20
CA ALA A 229 -10.64 11.08 -24.89
C ALA A 229 -11.57 12.19 -24.34
N TRP A 230 -11.25 12.74 -23.17
CA TRP A 230 -11.96 13.84 -22.51
C TRP A 230 -11.02 15.00 -22.16
N ALA A 231 -9.97 15.21 -22.95
CA ALA A 231 -8.95 16.22 -22.68
C ALA A 231 -9.54 17.63 -22.45
N GLY A 232 -9.16 18.26 -21.33
CA GLY A 232 -9.52 19.65 -21.00
C GLY A 232 -11.00 19.89 -20.68
N ARG A 233 -11.78 18.81 -20.46
CA ARG A 233 -13.21 18.86 -20.13
C ARG A 233 -13.44 18.36 -18.70
N PRO A 234 -14.54 18.78 -18.04
CA PRO A 234 -14.74 18.43 -16.64
C PRO A 234 -15.17 16.97 -16.46
N ALA A 235 -14.59 16.31 -15.46
CA ALA A 235 -15.07 15.02 -14.95
C ALA A 235 -15.71 15.19 -13.57
N LEU A 236 -16.76 14.41 -13.28
CA LEU A 236 -17.43 14.37 -11.99
C LEU A 236 -17.27 12.97 -11.40
N ILE A 237 -16.46 12.87 -10.34
CA ILE A 237 -16.32 11.65 -9.55
C ILE A 237 -17.36 11.66 -8.45
N VAL A 238 -18.21 10.65 -8.45
CA VAL A 238 -19.31 10.49 -7.49
C VAL A 238 -18.99 9.34 -6.55
N SER A 239 -18.66 9.69 -5.31
CA SER A 239 -18.30 8.75 -4.24
C SER A 239 -19.47 8.51 -3.28
N ALA A 240 -19.41 7.46 -2.47
CA ALA A 240 -20.54 6.98 -1.67
C ALA A 240 -20.70 7.63 -0.29
N GLY A 241 -19.93 8.67 0.02
CA GLY A 241 -19.93 9.29 1.34
C GLY A 241 -21.27 9.95 1.71
N PRO A 242 -21.57 10.10 3.01
CA PRO A 242 -22.86 10.58 3.49
C PRO A 242 -23.33 11.92 2.90
N SER A 243 -22.41 12.85 2.62
CA SER A 243 -22.78 14.18 2.12
C SER A 243 -23.36 14.17 0.71
N LEU A 244 -23.19 13.08 -0.04
CA LEU A 244 -23.76 12.92 -1.38
C LEU A 244 -25.28 13.13 -1.39
N GLY A 245 -25.98 12.78 -0.31
CA GLY A 245 -27.42 12.97 -0.19
C GLY A 245 -27.89 14.41 -0.45
N ARG A 246 -27.01 15.41 -0.23
CA ARG A 246 -27.27 16.83 -0.52
C ARG A 246 -27.36 17.14 -2.01
N HIS A 247 -26.80 16.28 -2.87
CA HIS A 247 -26.67 16.51 -4.31
C HIS A 247 -27.67 15.72 -5.16
N TYR A 248 -28.46 14.81 -4.57
CA TYR A 248 -29.36 13.90 -5.30
C TYR A 248 -30.31 14.60 -6.29
N GLY A 249 -30.90 15.74 -5.90
CA GLY A 249 -31.79 16.49 -6.79
C GLY A 249 -31.09 17.21 -7.94
N LEU A 250 -29.78 17.48 -7.82
CA LEU A 250 -29.00 18.25 -8.79
C LEU A 250 -28.28 17.36 -9.80
N LEU A 251 -27.77 16.20 -9.38
CA LEU A 251 -26.98 15.30 -10.22
C LEU A 251 -27.66 14.94 -11.56
N PRO A 252 -28.95 14.57 -11.60
CA PRO A 252 -29.62 14.21 -12.87
C PRO A 252 -29.66 15.36 -13.87
N ARG A 253 -29.65 16.62 -13.39
CA ARG A 253 -29.76 17.83 -14.22
C ARG A 253 -28.42 18.29 -14.81
N ILE A 254 -27.31 17.84 -14.24
CA ILE A 254 -25.96 18.31 -14.61
C ILE A 254 -25.11 17.23 -15.29
N GLN A 255 -25.55 15.97 -15.28
CA GLN A 255 -24.75 14.82 -15.74
C GLN A 255 -24.22 14.91 -17.18
N ASP A 256 -24.89 15.63 -18.07
CA ASP A 256 -24.46 15.79 -19.47
C ASP A 256 -23.31 16.80 -19.64
N ARG A 257 -23.00 17.57 -18.58
CA ARG A 257 -21.87 18.51 -18.56
C ARG A 257 -20.54 17.83 -18.25
N PHE A 258 -20.56 16.59 -17.75
CA PHE A 258 -19.39 15.89 -17.22
C PHE A 258 -19.17 14.55 -17.89
N ALA A 259 -17.93 14.06 -17.81
CA ALA A 259 -17.69 12.61 -17.72
C ALA A 259 -18.02 12.17 -16.29
N VAL A 260 -19.14 11.47 -16.10
CA VAL A 260 -19.60 11.03 -14.77
C VAL A 260 -18.99 9.66 -14.45
N ILE A 261 -18.15 9.62 -13.42
CA ILE A 261 -17.47 8.41 -12.95
C ILE A 261 -18.02 8.07 -11.56
N ALA A 262 -18.83 7.03 -11.48
CA ALA A 262 -19.35 6.52 -10.22
C ALA A 262 -18.40 5.50 -9.61
N VAL A 263 -18.25 5.50 -8.30
CA VAL A 263 -17.74 4.32 -7.59
C VAL A 263 -18.84 3.25 -7.53
N ASP A 264 -18.45 1.98 -7.54
CA ASP A 264 -19.36 0.83 -7.46
C ASP A 264 -20.44 0.94 -6.37
N THR A 265 -20.03 1.28 -5.14
CA THR A 265 -20.88 1.39 -3.95
C THR A 265 -22.07 2.34 -4.09
N VAL A 266 -22.02 3.31 -5.01
CA VAL A 266 -23.10 4.27 -5.26
C VAL A 266 -23.83 4.06 -6.59
N PHE A 267 -23.35 3.14 -7.43
CA PHE A 267 -23.82 2.98 -8.80
C PHE A 267 -25.33 2.73 -8.88
N ARG A 268 -25.83 1.77 -8.10
CA ARG A 268 -27.27 1.45 -8.03
C ARG A 268 -28.11 2.63 -7.51
N THR A 269 -27.61 3.39 -6.54
CA THR A 269 -28.28 4.58 -6.00
C THR A 269 -28.35 5.70 -7.06
N LEU A 270 -27.30 5.89 -7.86
CA LEU A 270 -27.32 6.89 -8.93
C LEU A 270 -28.34 6.53 -10.02
N LEU A 271 -28.41 5.26 -10.42
CA LEU A 271 -29.39 4.79 -11.39
C LEU A 271 -30.83 5.01 -10.90
N SER A 272 -31.13 4.75 -9.62
CA SER A 272 -32.47 4.97 -9.06
C SER A 272 -32.86 6.45 -8.99
N LEU A 273 -31.87 7.35 -8.95
CA LEU A 273 -32.07 8.81 -9.00
C LEU A 273 -32.18 9.35 -10.44
N GLY A 274 -32.06 8.50 -11.46
CA GLY A 274 -32.06 8.92 -12.86
C GLY A 274 -30.74 9.51 -13.36
N VAL A 275 -29.65 9.31 -12.60
CA VAL A 275 -28.29 9.60 -13.05
C VAL A 275 -27.80 8.40 -13.85
N ARG A 276 -27.22 8.65 -15.02
CA ARG A 276 -26.65 7.65 -15.94
C ARG A 276 -25.13 7.87 -16.01
N PRO A 277 -24.35 7.27 -15.09
CA PRO A 277 -22.90 7.40 -15.12
C PRO A 277 -22.34 6.93 -16.46
N ASP A 278 -21.30 7.62 -16.93
CA ASP A 278 -20.56 7.17 -18.11
C ASP A 278 -19.70 5.95 -17.78
N PHE A 279 -19.08 6.01 -16.60
CA PHE A 279 -18.24 4.95 -16.08
C PHE A 279 -18.68 4.60 -14.67
N VAL A 280 -18.58 3.32 -14.35
CA VAL A 280 -18.54 2.83 -12.96
C VAL A 280 -17.20 2.15 -12.75
N THR A 281 -16.49 2.51 -11.69
CA THR A 281 -15.23 1.85 -11.34
C THR A 281 -15.45 0.79 -10.27
N ALA A 282 -14.76 -0.35 -10.38
CA ALA A 282 -14.80 -1.41 -9.36
C ALA A 282 -13.41 -2.04 -9.16
N LEU A 283 -13.06 -2.30 -7.90
CA LEU A 283 -11.83 -3.01 -7.54
C LEU A 283 -11.96 -3.91 -6.30
N ASP A 284 -13.12 -3.90 -5.64
CA ASP A 284 -13.32 -4.66 -4.39
C ASP A 284 -13.29 -6.17 -4.69
N TYR A 285 -12.40 -6.87 -3.98
CA TYR A 285 -12.19 -8.30 -4.11
C TYR A 285 -13.25 -9.12 -3.36
N SER A 286 -13.94 -8.51 -2.40
CA SER A 286 -14.83 -9.19 -1.47
C SER A 286 -16.21 -9.44 -2.10
N SER A 287 -16.91 -10.46 -1.59
CA SER A 287 -18.23 -10.85 -2.11
C SER A 287 -19.31 -9.80 -1.86
N ILE A 288 -19.08 -8.82 -0.98
CA ILE A 288 -20.03 -7.71 -0.76
C ILE A 288 -20.23 -6.88 -2.03
N ALA A 289 -19.19 -6.80 -2.88
CA ALA A 289 -19.20 -6.03 -4.11
C ALA A 289 -20.37 -6.43 -5.03
N ARG A 290 -20.78 -7.71 -4.98
CA ARG A 290 -21.94 -8.24 -5.70
C ARG A 290 -23.21 -7.43 -5.45
N LYS A 291 -23.46 -7.02 -4.20
CA LYS A 291 -24.68 -6.31 -3.78
C LYS A 291 -24.87 -4.96 -4.47
N TYR A 292 -23.78 -4.35 -4.93
CA TYR A 292 -23.83 -3.08 -5.66
C TYR A 292 -24.24 -3.25 -7.13
N PHE A 293 -24.19 -4.49 -7.65
CA PHE A 293 -24.52 -4.85 -9.03
C PHE A 293 -25.72 -5.80 -9.16
N GLU A 294 -26.23 -6.36 -8.05
CA GLU A 294 -27.45 -7.18 -8.07
C GLU A 294 -28.70 -6.37 -8.42
N GLY A 295 -29.51 -6.90 -9.34
CA GLY A 295 -30.80 -6.33 -9.70
C GLY A 295 -30.69 -4.95 -10.36
N LEU A 296 -29.61 -4.71 -11.11
CA LEU A 296 -29.43 -3.48 -11.86
C LEU A 296 -30.53 -3.31 -12.92
N PRO A 297 -31.06 -2.08 -13.11
CA PRO A 297 -32.04 -1.82 -14.14
C PRO A 297 -31.39 -1.84 -15.54
N PRO A 298 -32.16 -2.02 -16.64
CA PRO A 298 -31.62 -2.11 -18.00
C PRO A 298 -30.70 -0.94 -18.39
N GLN A 299 -30.98 0.27 -17.90
CA GLN A 299 -30.18 1.47 -18.14
C GLN A 299 -28.73 1.35 -17.66
N ALA A 300 -28.42 0.43 -16.72
CA ALA A 300 -27.06 0.17 -16.29
C ALA A 300 -26.14 -0.28 -17.44
N GLN A 301 -26.70 -0.82 -18.52
CA GLN A 301 -25.96 -1.25 -19.71
C GLN A 301 -25.44 -0.07 -20.55
N GLU A 302 -25.90 1.16 -20.29
CA GLU A 302 -25.38 2.38 -20.92
C GLU A 302 -24.07 2.86 -20.27
N THR A 303 -23.76 2.37 -19.06
CA THR A 303 -22.54 2.67 -18.31
C THR A 303 -21.44 1.69 -18.70
N THR A 304 -20.18 2.14 -18.78
CA THR A 304 -19.03 1.25 -18.93
C THR A 304 -18.41 0.92 -17.57
N LEU A 305 -18.29 -0.37 -17.24
CA LEU A 305 -17.53 -0.82 -16.07
C LEU A 305 -16.03 -0.77 -16.36
N VAL A 306 -15.29 0.06 -15.62
CA VAL A 306 -13.82 0.08 -15.63
C VAL A 306 -13.31 -0.59 -14.37
N CYS A 307 -12.69 -1.76 -14.52
CA CYS A 307 -12.36 -2.60 -13.38
C CYS A 307 -10.88 -2.94 -13.29
N ASP A 308 -10.40 -3.05 -12.06
CA ASP A 308 -9.21 -3.82 -11.75
C ASP A 308 -9.54 -5.31 -11.94
N ALA A 309 -8.67 -6.06 -12.60
CA ALA A 309 -8.92 -7.48 -12.88
C ALA A 309 -9.06 -8.36 -11.61
N ARG A 310 -8.68 -7.85 -10.43
CA ARG A 310 -8.86 -8.50 -9.12
C ARG A 310 -10.23 -8.28 -8.48
N VAL A 311 -11.14 -7.53 -9.13
CA VAL A 311 -12.51 -7.35 -8.65
C VAL A 311 -13.18 -8.70 -8.42
N ASN A 312 -14.07 -8.80 -7.44
CA ASN A 312 -14.82 -10.03 -7.20
C ASN A 312 -15.53 -10.50 -8.49
N TRP A 313 -15.35 -11.76 -8.87
CA TRP A 313 -15.85 -12.28 -10.15
C TRP A 313 -17.37 -12.19 -10.29
N THR A 314 -18.10 -12.18 -9.16
CA THR A 314 -19.55 -12.04 -9.19
C THR A 314 -20.00 -10.67 -9.67
N VAL A 315 -19.19 -9.61 -9.55
CA VAL A 315 -19.48 -8.30 -10.16
C VAL A 315 -19.59 -8.44 -11.68
N LEU A 316 -18.69 -9.22 -12.29
CA LEU A 316 -18.71 -9.51 -13.72
C LEU A 316 -19.84 -10.47 -14.11
N ASP A 317 -20.30 -11.30 -13.18
CA ASP A 317 -21.45 -12.17 -13.39
C ASP A 317 -22.79 -11.41 -13.27
N GLU A 318 -22.86 -10.29 -12.55
CA GLU A 318 -24.08 -9.47 -12.43
C GLU A 318 -24.14 -8.35 -13.48
N PHE A 319 -23.01 -7.69 -13.78
CA PHE A 319 -22.99 -6.53 -14.66
C PHE A 319 -23.05 -6.92 -16.15
N ARG A 320 -24.12 -6.55 -16.85
CA ARG A 320 -24.35 -6.90 -18.27
C ARG A 320 -23.93 -5.84 -19.29
N GLY A 321 -23.37 -4.71 -18.85
CA GLY A 321 -22.93 -3.63 -19.74
C GLY A 321 -21.50 -3.79 -20.28
N PRO A 322 -21.01 -2.80 -21.06
CA PRO A 322 -19.64 -2.74 -21.57
C PRO A 322 -18.58 -2.74 -20.46
N ARG A 323 -17.47 -3.44 -20.69
CA ARG A 323 -16.40 -3.58 -19.68
C ARG A 323 -15.04 -3.21 -20.22
N ARG A 324 -14.19 -2.70 -19.33
CA ARG A 324 -12.79 -2.37 -19.59
C ARG A 324 -11.95 -2.77 -18.41
N PHE A 325 -10.77 -3.32 -18.68
CA PHE A 325 -9.85 -3.79 -17.66
C PHE A 325 -8.57 -2.97 -17.64
N THR A 326 -8.11 -2.60 -16.45
CA THR A 326 -6.74 -2.11 -16.27
C THR A 326 -5.75 -3.27 -16.46
N HIS A 327 -4.51 -2.96 -16.82
CA HIS A 327 -3.47 -3.98 -16.93
C HIS A 327 -3.33 -4.84 -15.66
N ALA A 328 -3.27 -6.16 -15.85
CA ALA A 328 -3.12 -7.15 -14.78
C ALA A 328 -1.81 -7.95 -14.96
N PRO A 329 -0.70 -7.55 -14.32
CA PRO A 329 0.61 -8.17 -14.51
C PRO A 329 0.62 -9.69 -14.26
N TYR A 330 -0.17 -10.15 -13.27
CA TYR A 330 -0.26 -11.58 -12.97
C TYR A 330 -0.89 -12.39 -14.10
N LEU A 331 -1.91 -11.86 -14.79
CA LEU A 331 -2.52 -12.54 -15.93
C LEU A 331 -1.59 -12.55 -17.14
N SER A 332 -0.81 -11.48 -17.35
CA SER A 332 0.24 -11.47 -18.38
C SER A 332 1.37 -12.46 -18.07
N ALA A 333 1.74 -12.63 -16.80
CA ALA A 333 2.70 -13.65 -16.38
C ALA A 333 2.13 -15.08 -16.45
N LEU A 334 0.81 -15.22 -16.30
CA LEU A 334 0.09 -16.48 -16.41
C LEU A 334 -0.05 -16.94 -17.87
N LEU A 335 -0.28 -16.01 -18.80
CA LEU A 335 -0.47 -16.27 -20.23
C LEU A 335 0.52 -15.48 -21.12
N PRO A 336 1.82 -15.66 -20.93
CA PRO A 336 2.85 -14.93 -21.68
C PRO A 336 2.87 -15.25 -23.19
N GLU A 337 2.26 -16.34 -23.63
CA GLU A 337 2.08 -16.70 -25.04
C GLU A 337 0.96 -15.89 -25.74
N ILE A 338 0.21 -15.10 -24.96
CA ILE A 338 -0.90 -14.28 -25.44
C ILE A 338 -0.53 -12.82 -25.22
N ASP A 339 -0.57 -12.04 -26.30
CA ASP A 339 -0.35 -10.60 -26.22
C ASP A 339 -1.55 -9.94 -25.54
N LEU A 340 -1.32 -9.33 -24.38
CA LEU A 340 -2.33 -8.68 -23.56
C LEU A 340 -1.93 -7.23 -23.27
N PRO A 341 -1.68 -6.40 -24.31
CA PRO A 341 -1.26 -5.03 -24.12
C PRO A 341 -2.45 -4.25 -23.58
N ARG A 342 -2.28 -3.64 -22.39
CA ARG A 342 -3.27 -2.79 -21.76
C ARG A 342 -2.59 -1.63 -21.07
N ALA A 343 -3.21 -0.48 -21.12
CA ALA A 343 -2.81 0.66 -20.32
C ALA A 343 -2.94 0.30 -18.83
N SER A 344 -1.88 0.59 -18.09
CA SER A 344 -1.90 0.49 -16.63
C SER A 344 -2.43 1.79 -16.05
N LEU A 345 -3.42 1.67 -15.16
CA LEU A 345 -3.79 2.73 -14.23
C LEU A 345 -3.10 2.42 -12.89
N PRO A 346 -2.56 3.42 -12.19
CA PRO A 346 -1.96 3.18 -10.89
C PRO A 346 -2.95 2.51 -9.92
N GLY A 347 -2.45 1.58 -9.11
CA GLY A 347 -3.25 0.92 -8.08
C GLY A 347 -3.74 1.89 -7.01
N GLY A 348 -4.98 1.69 -6.57
CA GLY A 348 -5.63 2.47 -5.52
C GLY A 348 -5.96 1.62 -4.30
N ALA A 349 -5.98 2.24 -3.12
CA ALA A 349 -6.42 1.57 -1.88
C ALA A 349 -7.94 1.59 -1.66
N THR A 350 -8.67 2.35 -2.49
CA THR A 350 -10.14 2.45 -2.55
C THR A 350 -10.55 2.69 -4.00
N VAL A 351 -11.76 2.28 -4.36
CA VAL A 351 -12.37 2.43 -5.69
C VAL A 351 -12.31 3.89 -6.17
N ALA A 352 -12.45 4.86 -5.28
CA ALA A 352 -12.37 6.28 -5.63
C ALA A 352 -10.99 6.71 -6.18
N HIS A 353 -9.90 6.02 -5.81
CA HIS A 353 -8.59 6.27 -6.42
C HIS A 353 -8.56 5.80 -7.88
N LEU A 354 -9.20 4.65 -8.19
CA LEU A 354 -9.31 4.18 -9.57
C LEU A 354 -10.17 5.14 -10.40
N ALA A 355 -11.25 5.68 -9.83
CA ALA A 355 -12.05 6.73 -10.46
C ALA A 355 -11.22 7.99 -10.77
N PHE A 356 -10.36 8.42 -9.84
CA PHE A 356 -9.44 9.54 -10.06
C PHE A 356 -8.44 9.26 -11.17
N HIS A 357 -7.78 8.09 -11.15
CA HIS A 357 -6.83 7.73 -12.21
C HIS A 357 -7.49 7.58 -13.57
N LEU A 358 -8.75 7.11 -13.62
CA LEU A 358 -9.52 7.10 -14.86
C LEU A 358 -9.80 8.53 -15.36
N ALA A 359 -10.17 9.47 -14.47
CA ALA A 359 -10.38 10.87 -14.84
C ALA A 359 -9.09 11.52 -15.39
N GLU A 360 -7.94 11.27 -14.75
CA GLU A 360 -6.63 11.72 -15.24
C GLU A 360 -6.30 11.09 -16.60
N HIS A 361 -6.55 9.78 -16.75
CA HIS A 361 -6.27 9.06 -17.99
C HIS A 361 -7.14 9.56 -19.15
N LEU A 362 -8.40 9.92 -18.88
CA LEU A 362 -9.28 10.62 -19.82
C LEU A 362 -8.76 12.01 -20.22
N GLY A 363 -7.80 12.58 -19.47
CA GLY A 363 -7.29 13.94 -19.67
C GLY A 363 -8.20 15.02 -19.10
N ALA A 364 -9.10 14.67 -18.17
CA ALA A 364 -10.09 15.59 -17.66
C ALA A 364 -9.45 16.75 -16.87
N ASP A 365 -9.96 17.95 -17.09
CA ASP A 365 -9.59 19.15 -16.35
C ASP A 365 -10.76 20.17 -16.41
N PRO A 366 -11.37 20.54 -15.26
CA PRO A 366 -11.07 20.08 -13.91
C PRO A 366 -11.63 18.68 -13.59
N ILE A 367 -11.09 18.05 -12.54
CA ILE A 367 -11.64 16.85 -11.91
C ILE A 367 -12.41 17.29 -10.65
N VAL A 368 -13.72 17.05 -10.62
CA VAL A 368 -14.63 17.48 -9.56
C VAL A 368 -15.08 16.27 -8.73
N PHE A 369 -14.98 16.36 -7.41
CA PHE A 369 -15.45 15.34 -6.47
C PHE A 369 -16.75 15.73 -5.77
N VAL A 370 -17.66 14.77 -5.61
CA VAL A 370 -18.82 14.87 -4.72
C VAL A 370 -18.99 13.59 -3.91
N GLY A 371 -19.44 13.69 -2.66
CA GLY A 371 -19.58 12.53 -1.78
C GLY A 371 -18.24 11.89 -1.38
N GLN A 372 -17.12 12.61 -1.51
CA GLN A 372 -15.79 12.14 -1.15
C GLN A 372 -15.49 12.50 0.32
N ASP A 373 -16.31 12.02 1.25
CA ASP A 373 -16.26 12.48 2.64
C ASP A 373 -15.02 12.00 3.42
N LEU A 374 -14.56 10.77 3.18
CA LEU A 374 -13.40 10.16 3.88
C LEU A 374 -13.45 10.32 5.41
N SER A 375 -14.66 10.28 5.96
CA SER A 375 -15.01 10.49 7.36
C SER A 375 -16.49 10.13 7.55
N TYR A 376 -16.99 10.25 8.78
CA TYR A 376 -18.38 9.98 9.14
C TYR A 376 -19.15 11.26 9.49
N PRO A 377 -19.35 12.20 8.55
CA PRO A 377 -20.25 13.32 8.81
C PRO A 377 -21.65 12.76 9.10
N PHE A 378 -22.33 13.37 10.09
CA PHE A 378 -23.65 12.93 10.56
C PHE A 378 -23.69 11.55 11.23
N GLY A 379 -22.53 10.92 11.49
CA GLY A 379 -22.45 9.62 12.18
C GLY A 379 -22.84 8.41 11.32
N THR A 380 -22.85 8.55 10.00
CA THR A 380 -23.16 7.46 9.06
C THR A 380 -21.97 7.13 8.16
N THR A 381 -21.94 5.91 7.63
CA THR A 381 -20.84 5.44 6.76
C THR A 381 -21.09 5.77 5.29
N HIS A 382 -22.35 5.76 4.85
CA HIS A 382 -22.71 5.95 3.44
C HIS A 382 -23.87 6.92 3.27
N ALA A 383 -24.08 7.36 2.01
CA ALA A 383 -25.20 8.20 1.63
C ALA A 383 -26.57 7.50 1.86
N PRO A 384 -27.64 8.25 2.17
CA PRO A 384 -28.98 7.69 2.32
C PRO A 384 -29.42 6.90 1.08
N GLY A 385 -30.00 5.72 1.27
CA GLY A 385 -30.41 4.85 0.16
C GLY A 385 -29.27 4.06 -0.51
N ASN A 386 -28.08 4.01 0.10
CA ASN A 386 -27.02 3.09 -0.32
C ASN A 386 -27.50 1.62 -0.20
N PRO A 387 -27.12 0.72 -1.12
CA PRO A 387 -27.50 -0.70 -1.06
C PRO A 387 -27.19 -1.40 0.28
N ILE A 388 -26.15 -0.94 1.00
CA ILE A 388 -25.80 -1.51 2.30
C ILE A 388 -26.89 -1.28 3.36
N HIS A 389 -27.59 -0.13 3.33
CA HIS A 389 -28.68 0.15 4.27
C HIS A 389 -29.88 -0.76 4.03
N LEU A 390 -30.17 -1.08 2.76
CA LEU A 390 -31.23 -2.03 2.40
C LEU A 390 -30.92 -3.45 2.90
N HIS A 391 -29.63 -3.82 2.90
CA HIS A 391 -29.21 -5.10 3.45
C HIS A 391 -29.42 -5.16 4.97
N TRP A 392 -29.02 -4.11 5.70
CA TRP A 392 -29.20 -4.04 7.14
C TRP A 392 -30.67 -3.89 7.55
N ALA A 393 -31.52 -3.35 6.68
CA ALA A 393 -32.94 -3.13 6.98
C ALA A 393 -33.66 -4.41 7.42
N ALA A 394 -33.29 -5.58 6.86
CA ALA A 394 -33.85 -6.87 7.26
C ALA A 394 -33.50 -7.28 8.70
N GLU A 395 -32.42 -6.73 9.25
CA GLU A 395 -31.97 -6.97 10.62
C GLU A 395 -32.35 -5.83 11.58
N CYS A 396 -33.00 -4.78 11.08
CA CYS A 396 -33.39 -3.62 11.88
C CYS A 396 -34.73 -3.85 12.58
N ASN A 397 -34.84 -3.40 13.83
CA ASN A 397 -36.06 -3.43 14.63
C ASN A 397 -36.05 -2.28 15.67
N PRO A 398 -37.10 -2.05 16.47
CA PRO A 398 -37.12 -0.94 17.45
C PRO A 398 -35.96 -0.92 18.46
N TYR A 399 -35.29 -2.06 18.69
CA TYR A 399 -34.13 -2.19 19.58
C TYR A 399 -32.80 -2.24 18.84
N GLN A 400 -32.83 -2.26 17.51
CA GLN A 400 -31.67 -2.30 16.64
C GLN A 400 -31.95 -1.45 15.40
N THR A 401 -31.87 -0.13 15.56
CA THR A 401 -32.18 0.80 14.47
C THR A 401 -31.05 0.86 13.44
N LEU A 402 -31.33 1.45 12.29
CA LEU A 402 -30.31 1.65 11.26
C LEU A 402 -29.14 2.52 11.76
N GLU A 403 -29.42 3.51 12.60
CA GLU A 403 -28.41 4.34 13.25
C GLU A 403 -27.52 3.54 14.21
N MET A 404 -28.10 2.58 14.95
CA MET A 404 -27.31 1.66 15.77
C MET A 404 -26.42 0.77 14.91
N ARG A 405 -26.92 0.29 13.76
CA ARG A 405 -26.11 -0.49 12.80
C ARG A 405 -24.95 0.30 12.21
N GLU A 406 -25.19 1.54 11.83
CA GLU A 406 -24.12 2.46 11.38
C GLU A 406 -23.04 2.61 12.44
N TRP A 407 -23.44 2.83 13.70
CA TRP A 407 -22.49 2.97 14.80
C TRP A 407 -21.77 1.65 15.11
N GLU A 408 -22.48 0.52 15.08
CA GLU A 408 -21.88 -0.82 15.20
C GLU A 408 -20.82 -1.04 14.13
N GLU A 409 -21.06 -0.64 12.87
CA GLU A 409 -20.07 -0.80 11.81
C GLU A 409 -18.86 0.12 11.95
N ILE A 410 -19.08 1.38 12.33
CA ILE A 410 -17.99 2.30 12.67
C ILE A 410 -17.12 1.72 13.79
N LEU A 411 -17.73 1.12 14.82
CA LEU A 411 -17.02 0.50 15.94
C LEU A 411 -16.40 -0.87 15.60
N ARG A 412 -17.03 -1.67 14.72
CA ARG A 412 -16.57 -3.00 14.28
C ARG A 412 -15.23 -2.95 13.58
N MET A 413 -14.96 -1.86 12.88
CA MET A 413 -13.64 -1.62 12.30
C MET A 413 -12.54 -1.55 13.37
N ARG A 414 -12.89 -1.49 14.68
CA ARG A 414 -12.00 -1.36 15.85
C ARG A 414 -10.93 -0.30 15.63
N ALA A 415 -11.21 0.63 14.74
CA ALA A 415 -10.27 1.58 14.23
C ALA A 415 -10.24 2.73 15.23
N ARG A 416 -9.06 3.29 15.42
CA ARG A 416 -8.92 4.43 16.30
C ARG A 416 -9.58 5.62 15.60
N LEU A 417 -10.79 5.98 16.03
CA LEU A 417 -11.42 7.20 15.55
C LEU A 417 -10.51 8.38 15.87
N ARG A 418 -10.20 9.17 14.84
CA ARG A 418 -9.42 10.39 14.96
C ARG A 418 -10.20 11.56 14.40
N LYS A 419 -10.00 12.71 15.02
CA LYS A 419 -10.59 13.97 14.59
C LYS A 419 -9.68 14.61 13.55
N VAL A 420 -10.24 15.04 12.43
CA VAL A 420 -9.53 15.74 11.35
C VAL A 420 -10.27 17.03 10.97
N PRO A 421 -9.60 18.02 10.36
CA PRO A 421 -10.28 19.17 9.78
C PRO A 421 -11.33 18.72 8.75
N GLY A 422 -12.53 19.29 8.81
CA GLY A 422 -13.63 18.95 7.93
C GLY A 422 -14.41 20.16 7.44
N VAL A 423 -15.24 19.93 6.43
CA VAL A 423 -16.12 20.95 5.82
C VAL A 423 -17.20 21.33 6.83
N GLY A 424 -17.19 22.58 7.27
CA GLY A 424 -18.11 23.08 8.30
C GLY A 424 -17.72 22.73 9.74
N GLY A 425 -16.52 22.17 9.96
CA GLY A 425 -15.97 21.88 11.28
C GLY A 425 -15.25 20.54 11.35
N PRO A 426 -14.57 20.23 12.47
CA PRO A 426 -13.83 18.98 12.62
C PRO A 426 -14.75 17.74 12.56
N VAL A 427 -14.33 16.71 11.82
CA VAL A 427 -15.06 15.44 11.62
C VAL A 427 -14.26 14.25 12.15
N TYR A 428 -14.92 13.11 12.36
CA TYR A 428 -14.27 11.86 12.74
C TYR A 428 -14.03 10.97 11.53
N THR A 429 -12.83 10.40 11.45
CA THR A 429 -12.45 9.36 10.48
C THR A 429 -11.79 8.21 11.21
N ASP A 430 -11.84 7.02 10.62
CA ASP A 430 -11.05 5.87 11.05
C ASP A 430 -9.64 5.89 10.42
N ASP A 431 -8.80 4.92 10.79
CA ASP A 431 -7.44 4.79 10.26
C ASP A 431 -7.42 4.41 8.76
N GLN A 432 -8.42 3.66 8.28
CA GLN A 432 -8.51 3.21 6.89
C GLN A 432 -8.81 4.38 5.95
N MET A 433 -9.88 5.13 6.18
CA MET A 433 -10.22 6.33 5.43
C MET A 433 -9.19 7.44 5.62
N PHE A 434 -8.57 7.55 6.79
CA PHE A 434 -7.44 8.47 6.95
C PHE A 434 -6.29 8.10 6.01
N SER A 435 -5.97 6.81 5.86
CA SER A 435 -4.97 6.38 4.88
C SER A 435 -5.37 6.73 3.43
N TYR A 436 -6.66 6.67 3.11
CA TYR A 436 -7.19 7.10 1.80
C TYR A 436 -7.07 8.61 1.62
N LEU A 437 -7.42 9.40 2.64
CA LEU A 437 -7.27 10.85 2.67
C LEU A 437 -5.82 11.26 2.38
N GLN A 438 -4.87 10.64 3.08
CA GLN A 438 -3.44 10.86 2.87
C GLN A 438 -2.97 10.52 1.45
N ARG A 439 -3.51 9.43 0.90
CA ARG A 439 -3.20 9.01 -0.47
C ARG A 439 -3.75 10.02 -1.47
N PHE A 440 -4.99 10.50 -1.33
CA PHE A 440 -5.51 11.57 -2.18
C PHE A 440 -4.69 12.86 -2.11
N MET A 441 -4.27 13.31 -0.92
CA MET A 441 -3.38 14.47 -0.79
C MET A 441 -2.06 14.29 -1.55
N THR A 442 -1.51 13.08 -1.56
CA THR A 442 -0.30 12.74 -2.33
C THR A 442 -0.57 12.72 -3.84
N LEU A 443 -1.75 12.25 -4.26
CA LEU A 443 -2.14 12.24 -5.67
C LEU A 443 -2.37 13.67 -6.17
N PHE A 444 -3.08 14.50 -5.40
CA PHE A 444 -3.40 15.88 -5.75
C PHE A 444 -2.18 16.78 -5.78
N SER A 445 -1.15 16.53 -4.96
CA SER A 445 0.11 17.28 -5.05
C SER A 445 0.97 16.92 -6.26
N ARG A 446 0.67 15.81 -6.95
CA ARG A 446 1.43 15.31 -8.11
C ARG A 446 0.70 15.46 -9.44
N THR A 447 -0.62 15.64 -9.40
CA THR A 447 -1.43 15.80 -10.60
C THR A 447 -1.21 17.16 -11.24
N LYS A 448 -1.45 17.23 -12.56
CA LYS A 448 -1.43 18.49 -13.33
C LYS A 448 -2.83 19.05 -13.56
N SER A 449 -3.87 18.23 -13.37
CA SER A 449 -5.27 18.66 -13.52
C SER A 449 -5.68 19.51 -12.32
N ARG A 450 -6.59 20.46 -12.53
CA ARG A 450 -7.24 21.16 -11.41
C ARG A 450 -8.16 20.17 -10.71
N VAL A 451 -8.05 20.09 -9.39
CA VAL A 451 -8.91 19.22 -8.57
C VAL A 451 -9.81 20.09 -7.72
N TRP A 452 -11.12 19.92 -7.87
CA TRP A 452 -12.14 20.60 -7.08
C TRP A 452 -12.83 19.62 -6.16
N ASN A 453 -12.80 19.88 -4.85
CA ASN A 453 -13.58 19.12 -3.91
C ASN A 453 -14.91 19.85 -3.67
N ALA A 454 -15.95 19.43 -4.40
CA ALA A 454 -17.32 19.88 -4.25
C ALA A 454 -18.12 19.05 -3.24
N THR A 455 -17.43 18.29 -2.38
CA THR A 455 -18.05 17.55 -1.28
C THR A 455 -18.46 18.53 -0.19
N GLU A 456 -19.76 18.75 0.00
CA GLU A 456 -20.31 19.65 1.01
C GLU A 456 -20.41 18.96 2.39
N GLY A 457 -19.34 18.28 2.78
CA GLY A 457 -19.21 17.50 4.00
C GLY A 457 -17.84 16.82 4.09
N GLY A 458 -17.63 16.12 5.20
CA GLY A 458 -16.48 15.25 5.38
C GLY A 458 -15.14 15.97 5.61
N ALA A 459 -14.04 15.26 5.38
CA ALA A 459 -12.68 15.71 5.67
C ALA A 459 -12.15 16.68 4.61
N ILE A 460 -11.34 17.65 5.03
CA ILE A 460 -10.61 18.52 4.11
C ILE A 460 -9.48 17.72 3.45
N ILE A 461 -9.48 17.67 2.11
CA ILE A 461 -8.47 16.99 1.31
C ILE A 461 -7.51 18.03 0.74
N GLU A 462 -6.35 18.18 1.36
CA GLU A 462 -5.30 19.09 0.91
C GLU A 462 -4.85 18.77 -0.53
N GLY A 463 -4.58 19.81 -1.32
CA GLY A 463 -4.29 19.70 -2.75
C GLY A 463 -5.51 19.83 -3.68
N ALA A 464 -6.74 19.75 -3.14
CA ALA A 464 -7.95 20.09 -3.88
C ALA A 464 -8.50 21.46 -3.45
N GLU A 465 -9.03 22.23 -4.40
CA GLU A 465 -9.75 23.47 -4.12
C GLU A 465 -11.15 23.13 -3.58
N GLY A 466 -11.41 23.43 -2.31
CA GLY A 466 -12.72 23.22 -1.69
C GLY A 466 -13.74 24.27 -2.13
N MET A 467 -14.92 23.83 -2.55
CA MET A 467 -16.04 24.70 -2.96
C MET A 467 -17.38 23.95 -2.84
N THR A 468 -18.50 24.63 -3.00
CA THR A 468 -19.81 23.99 -3.17
C THR A 468 -19.99 23.44 -4.59
N LEU A 469 -20.87 22.46 -4.79
CA LEU A 469 -21.17 21.98 -6.15
C LEU A 469 -21.77 23.11 -7.01
N ARG A 470 -22.55 24.00 -6.40
CA ARG A 470 -23.11 25.18 -7.09
C ARG A 470 -22.02 26.13 -7.60
N GLU A 471 -21.01 26.42 -6.79
CA GLU A 471 -19.87 27.25 -7.19
C GLU A 471 -19.09 26.60 -8.33
N ALA A 472 -18.82 25.29 -8.24
CA ALA A 472 -18.15 24.55 -9.32
C ALA A 472 -18.92 24.67 -10.66
N LEU A 473 -20.25 24.49 -10.62
CA LEU A 473 -21.11 24.60 -11.80
C LEU A 473 -21.13 26.00 -12.41
N SER A 474 -21.00 27.06 -11.59
CA SER A 474 -20.95 28.45 -12.06
C SER A 474 -19.65 28.78 -12.83
N ARG A 475 -18.59 28.00 -12.60
CA ARG A 475 -17.28 28.14 -13.27
C ARG A 475 -17.14 27.27 -14.52
N LEU A 476 -18.12 26.42 -14.81
CA LEU A 476 -18.11 25.49 -15.93
C LEU A 476 -19.13 25.89 -17.00
N PRO A 477 -18.93 25.55 -18.29
CA PRO A 477 -19.92 25.77 -19.34
C PRO A 477 -21.25 25.06 -19.05
N GLU A 478 -22.38 25.67 -19.42
CA GLU A 478 -23.72 25.08 -19.25
C GLU A 478 -24.05 24.00 -20.28
N ALA A 479 -23.46 24.07 -21.47
CA ALA A 479 -23.77 23.14 -22.56
C ALA A 479 -23.25 21.72 -22.26
N GLY A 480 -24.08 20.72 -22.58
CA GLY A 480 -23.66 19.33 -22.56
C GLY A 480 -22.61 19.04 -23.63
N VAL A 481 -21.76 18.05 -23.38
CA VAL A 481 -20.64 17.73 -24.26
C VAL A 481 -20.84 16.35 -24.87
N PRO A 482 -20.73 16.19 -26.22
CA PRO A 482 -20.82 14.88 -26.86
C PRO A 482 -19.79 13.91 -26.28
N LYS A 483 -20.27 12.73 -25.83
CA LYS A 483 -19.48 11.74 -25.09
C LYS A 483 -18.94 10.67 -26.05
N PRO A 484 -17.62 10.62 -26.33
CA PRO A 484 -17.06 9.83 -27.44
C PRO A 484 -17.06 8.31 -27.20
N TRP A 485 -17.26 7.86 -25.96
CA TRP A 485 -17.35 6.45 -25.60
C TRP A 485 -18.77 5.86 -25.72
N ARG A 486 -19.78 6.68 -26.03
CA ARG A 486 -21.15 6.18 -26.30
C ARG A 486 -21.17 5.53 -27.70
N GLY A 487 -21.45 4.23 -27.77
CA GLY A 487 -21.37 3.44 -29.01
C GLY A 487 -21.03 1.96 -28.80
N GLY A 488 -20.59 1.61 -27.58
CA GLY A 488 -20.45 0.24 -27.12
C GLY A 488 -19.15 -0.43 -27.56
N VAL A 489 -18.52 -1.11 -26.62
CA VAL A 489 -17.54 -2.15 -26.89
C VAL A 489 -18.31 -3.47 -26.93
N ARG A 490 -18.07 -4.32 -27.93
CA ARG A 490 -18.64 -5.67 -27.93
C ARG A 490 -17.68 -6.63 -27.21
N ALA A 491 -18.23 -7.44 -26.33
CA ALA A 491 -17.55 -8.62 -25.82
C ALA A 491 -17.44 -9.61 -26.98
N ASP A 492 -16.23 -10.04 -27.32
CA ASP A 492 -16.11 -11.32 -28.00
C ASP A 492 -14.76 -11.94 -27.69
N LEU A 493 -14.81 -13.19 -27.24
CA LEU A 493 -13.64 -14.04 -27.17
C LEU A 493 -13.80 -15.05 -28.30
N THR A 494 -13.07 -14.82 -29.39
CA THR A 494 -13.13 -15.72 -30.54
C THR A 494 -12.74 -17.14 -30.13
N GLU A 495 -13.26 -18.13 -30.84
CA GLU A 495 -12.92 -19.53 -30.60
C GLU A 495 -11.41 -19.77 -30.61
N GLY A 496 -10.69 -19.11 -31.53
CA GLY A 496 -9.24 -19.19 -31.62
C GLY A 496 -8.52 -18.57 -30.41
N GLN A 497 -8.97 -17.42 -29.90
CA GLN A 497 -8.41 -16.82 -28.67
C GLN A 497 -8.68 -17.71 -27.45
N ARG A 498 -9.88 -18.27 -27.35
CA ARG A 498 -10.26 -19.19 -26.27
C ARG A 498 -9.42 -20.47 -26.30
N ALA A 499 -9.28 -21.10 -27.47
CA ALA A 499 -8.47 -22.30 -27.63
C ALA A 499 -6.99 -22.05 -27.24
N ARG A 500 -6.41 -20.92 -27.68
CA ARG A 500 -5.05 -20.52 -27.28
C ARG A 500 -4.91 -20.30 -25.78
N ALA A 501 -5.91 -19.69 -25.14
CA ALA A 501 -5.91 -19.51 -23.69
C ALA A 501 -5.97 -20.85 -22.94
N LEU A 502 -6.81 -21.78 -23.38
CA LEU A 502 -6.88 -23.13 -22.82
C LEU A 502 -5.57 -23.90 -23.01
N GLU A 503 -4.94 -23.80 -24.18
CA GLU A 503 -3.62 -24.40 -24.45
C GLU A 503 -2.54 -23.84 -23.51
N ALA A 504 -2.51 -22.52 -23.35
CA ALA A 504 -1.57 -21.86 -22.45
C ALA A 504 -1.79 -22.27 -20.98
N LEU A 505 -3.05 -22.39 -20.52
CA LEU A 505 -3.37 -22.91 -19.18
C LEU A 505 -2.94 -24.37 -18.99
N SER A 506 -3.13 -25.22 -20.02
CA SER A 506 -2.64 -26.60 -20.01
C SER A 506 -1.10 -26.65 -19.88
N ALA A 507 -0.40 -25.80 -20.62
CA ALA A 507 1.05 -25.65 -20.48
C ALA A 507 1.47 -25.19 -19.08
N ARG A 508 0.74 -24.22 -18.47
CA ARG A 508 0.99 -23.81 -17.06
C ARG A 508 0.80 -24.97 -16.09
N ARG A 509 -0.20 -25.82 -16.31
CA ARG A 509 -0.47 -27.00 -15.46
C ARG A 509 0.66 -28.03 -15.57
N ALA A 510 1.17 -28.28 -16.77
CA ALA A 510 2.32 -29.18 -16.97
C ALA A 510 3.59 -28.68 -16.27
N GLU A 511 3.89 -27.37 -16.38
CA GLU A 511 5.02 -26.76 -15.67
C GLU A 511 4.85 -26.80 -14.15
N LEU A 512 3.62 -26.61 -13.65
CA LEU A 512 3.30 -26.71 -12.24
C LEU A 512 3.51 -28.13 -11.70
N LEU A 513 3.09 -29.16 -12.44
CA LEU A 513 3.34 -30.56 -12.06
C LEU A 513 4.85 -30.88 -12.00
N ALA A 514 5.64 -30.34 -12.91
CA ALA A 514 7.10 -30.46 -12.87
C ALA A 514 7.68 -29.77 -11.64
N LEU A 515 7.21 -28.55 -11.33
CA LEU A 515 7.60 -27.81 -10.13
C LEU A 515 7.25 -28.57 -8.84
N GLU A 516 6.05 -29.14 -8.74
CA GLU A 516 5.62 -29.92 -7.58
C GLU A 516 6.54 -31.13 -7.33
N LYS A 517 6.98 -31.82 -8.40
CA LYS A 517 7.96 -32.89 -8.30
C LYS A 517 9.30 -32.41 -7.76
N ASP A 518 9.79 -31.27 -8.23
CA ASP A 518 11.05 -30.68 -7.74
C ASP A 518 10.95 -30.16 -6.31
N VAL A 519 9.78 -29.62 -5.91
CA VAL A 519 9.49 -29.23 -4.53
C VAL A 519 9.50 -30.46 -3.61
N ALA A 520 8.85 -31.56 -3.99
CA ALA A 520 8.87 -32.80 -3.23
C ALA A 520 10.31 -33.35 -3.09
N ALA A 521 11.07 -33.38 -4.19
CA ALA A 521 12.46 -33.81 -4.17
C ALA A 521 13.34 -32.92 -3.28
N THR A 522 13.11 -31.60 -3.28
CA THR A 522 13.81 -30.66 -2.40
C THR A 522 13.47 -30.90 -0.94
N HIS A 523 12.19 -31.08 -0.62
CA HIS A 523 11.73 -31.37 0.73
C HIS A 523 12.33 -32.68 1.27
N ASP A 524 12.29 -33.75 0.47
CA ASP A 524 12.88 -35.04 0.84
C ASP A 524 14.40 -34.96 1.04
N ALA A 525 15.11 -34.22 0.19
CA ALA A 525 16.55 -33.99 0.34
C ALA A 525 16.89 -33.18 1.59
N LEU A 526 16.10 -32.14 1.92
CA LEU A 526 16.28 -31.37 3.16
C LEU A 526 15.96 -32.22 4.41
N ARG A 527 14.96 -33.10 4.34
CA ARG A 527 14.66 -34.04 5.42
C ARG A 527 15.83 -35.01 5.64
N ASP A 528 16.42 -35.52 4.57
CA ASP A 528 17.60 -36.39 4.63
C ASP A 528 18.82 -35.66 5.24
N VAL A 529 19.03 -34.37 4.93
CA VAL A 529 20.06 -33.54 5.59
C VAL A 529 19.80 -33.44 7.11
N ARG A 530 18.53 -33.33 7.52
CA ARG A 530 18.16 -33.20 8.93
C ARG A 530 18.36 -34.50 9.68
N ASP A 531 17.98 -35.61 9.07
CA ASP A 531 18.00 -36.91 9.73
C ASP A 531 19.43 -37.46 9.86
N ARG A 532 20.35 -37.09 8.94
CA ARG A 532 21.78 -37.46 9.01
C ARG A 532 22.67 -36.43 9.71
N PHE A 533 22.07 -35.43 10.34
CA PHE A 533 22.79 -34.29 10.89
C PHE A 533 23.82 -34.74 11.95
N GLY A 534 25.12 -34.64 11.61
CA GLY A 534 26.24 -35.14 12.43
C GLY A 534 27.21 -36.08 11.68
N GLU A 535 26.78 -36.68 10.57
CA GLU A 535 27.57 -37.65 9.80
C GLU A 535 28.40 -36.95 8.69
N ARG A 536 29.68 -36.67 8.97
CA ARG A 536 30.55 -35.77 8.16
C ARG A 536 30.77 -36.16 6.68
N GLY A 537 30.40 -37.37 6.25
CA GLY A 537 30.56 -37.85 4.86
C GLY A 537 29.27 -37.83 4.03
N GLU A 538 28.16 -38.36 4.56
CA GLU A 538 26.92 -38.57 3.82
C GLU A 538 26.04 -37.31 3.73
N VAL A 539 26.12 -36.44 4.74
CA VAL A 539 25.40 -35.15 4.77
C VAL A 539 25.80 -34.25 3.60
N LYS A 540 27.06 -34.28 3.16
CA LYS A 540 27.53 -33.45 2.04
C LYS A 540 26.81 -33.79 0.73
N ALA A 541 26.57 -35.08 0.48
CA ALA A 541 25.81 -35.53 -0.69
C ALA A 541 24.35 -35.11 -0.59
N ALA A 542 23.72 -35.24 0.58
CA ALA A 542 22.36 -34.78 0.83
C ALA A 542 22.20 -33.26 0.61
N ILE A 543 23.15 -32.45 1.10
CA ILE A 543 23.16 -30.98 0.88
C ILE A 543 23.27 -30.64 -0.60
N THR A 544 24.15 -31.31 -1.35
CA THR A 544 24.29 -31.07 -2.80
C THR A 544 22.97 -31.38 -3.52
N ARG A 545 22.33 -32.52 -3.23
CA ARG A 545 21.02 -32.87 -3.79
C ARG A 545 19.95 -31.83 -3.46
N ALA A 546 19.89 -31.36 -2.22
CA ALA A 546 18.94 -30.33 -1.80
C ALA A 546 19.16 -29.00 -2.56
N ARG A 547 20.41 -28.59 -2.75
CA ARG A 547 20.76 -27.38 -3.52
C ARG A 547 20.39 -27.49 -5.00
N GLU A 548 20.66 -28.64 -5.62
CA GLU A 548 20.32 -28.88 -7.02
C GLU A 548 18.80 -28.92 -7.24
N ALA A 549 18.06 -29.61 -6.37
CA ALA A 549 16.60 -29.65 -6.42
C ALA A 549 16.00 -28.26 -6.18
N GLY A 550 16.48 -27.54 -5.16
CA GLY A 550 16.04 -26.17 -4.89
C GLY A 550 16.34 -25.19 -6.03
N ARG A 551 17.44 -25.38 -6.76
CA ARG A 551 17.73 -24.58 -7.97
C ARG A 551 16.71 -24.85 -9.08
N ARG A 552 16.35 -26.12 -9.33
CA ARG A 552 15.30 -26.46 -10.31
C ARG A 552 13.95 -25.83 -9.96
N VAL A 553 13.61 -25.80 -8.65
CA VAL A 553 12.42 -25.07 -8.18
C VAL A 553 12.49 -23.59 -8.55
N GLN A 554 13.61 -22.91 -8.30
CA GLN A 554 13.77 -21.48 -8.59
C GLN A 554 13.83 -21.16 -10.10
N ASP A 555 14.42 -22.05 -10.89
CA ASP A 555 14.56 -21.90 -12.34
C ASP A 555 13.24 -22.21 -13.08
N SER A 556 12.27 -22.84 -12.41
CA SER A 556 10.96 -23.11 -12.98
C SER A 556 10.22 -21.83 -13.33
N ARG A 557 9.61 -21.80 -14.52
CA ARG A 557 8.78 -20.69 -14.95
C ARG A 557 7.54 -20.50 -14.09
N ALA A 558 6.99 -21.59 -13.54
CA ALA A 558 5.84 -21.56 -12.64
C ALA A 558 6.20 -20.98 -11.25
N TYR A 559 7.48 -20.96 -10.87
CA TYR A 559 7.93 -20.51 -9.55
C TYR A 559 7.45 -19.09 -9.22
N ARG A 560 7.58 -18.15 -10.16
CA ARG A 560 7.12 -16.76 -9.93
C ARG A 560 5.62 -16.68 -9.61
N LEU A 561 4.79 -17.46 -10.32
CA LEU A 561 3.34 -17.50 -10.08
C LEU A 561 3.00 -18.09 -8.71
N VAL A 562 3.79 -19.05 -8.24
CA VAL A 562 3.65 -19.70 -6.93
C VAL A 562 4.16 -18.80 -5.81
N SER A 563 5.31 -18.14 -5.97
CA SER A 563 5.84 -17.19 -4.97
C SER A 563 4.90 -16.01 -4.73
N ASP A 564 4.17 -15.58 -5.76
CA ASP A 564 3.11 -14.56 -5.67
C ASP A 564 1.92 -14.99 -4.78
N LEU A 565 1.69 -16.29 -4.63
CA LEU A 565 0.66 -16.85 -3.74
C LEU A 565 1.21 -17.11 -2.33
N ALA A 566 2.52 -17.33 -2.19
CA ALA A 566 3.21 -17.64 -0.94
C ALA A 566 3.67 -16.39 -0.15
N GLN A 567 3.05 -15.22 -0.35
CA GLN A 567 3.50 -13.94 0.25
C GLN A 567 3.55 -13.98 1.79
N ALA A 568 2.60 -14.67 2.43
CA ALA A 568 2.59 -14.85 3.87
C ALA A 568 3.78 -15.72 4.36
N ASP A 569 4.15 -16.75 3.59
CA ASP A 569 5.28 -17.62 3.90
C ASP A 569 6.62 -16.92 3.64
N GLU A 570 6.70 -16.08 2.60
CA GLU A 570 7.86 -15.22 2.36
C GLU A 570 8.06 -14.23 3.53
N TYR A 571 6.97 -13.66 4.08
CA TYR A 571 7.07 -12.81 5.26
C TYR A 571 7.57 -13.59 6.50
N ARG A 572 7.08 -14.82 6.72
CA ARG A 572 7.58 -15.70 7.80
C ARG A 572 9.05 -16.04 7.62
N ARG A 573 9.49 -16.26 6.38
CA ARG A 573 10.90 -16.50 6.03
C ARG A 573 11.76 -15.29 6.37
N ILE A 574 11.39 -14.09 5.91
CA ILE A 574 12.12 -12.85 6.22
C ILE A 574 12.20 -12.61 7.73
N ARG A 575 11.11 -12.86 8.46
CA ARG A 575 11.09 -12.79 9.93
C ARG A 575 12.15 -13.67 10.57
N ARG A 576 12.26 -14.93 10.14
CA ARG A 576 13.22 -15.89 10.71
C ARG A 576 14.65 -15.58 10.32
N ASP A 577 14.90 -15.21 9.06
CA ASP A 577 16.23 -14.78 8.62
C ASP A 577 16.75 -13.63 9.46
N ARG A 578 15.84 -12.71 9.82
CA ARG A 578 16.15 -11.60 10.69
C ARG A 578 16.37 -12.00 12.14
N ILE A 579 15.49 -12.80 12.72
CA ILE A 579 15.68 -13.34 14.08
C ILE A 579 17.04 -14.03 14.19
N ARG A 580 17.41 -14.87 13.23
CA ARG A 580 18.72 -15.52 13.16
C ARG A 580 19.86 -14.49 13.14
N ALA A 581 19.77 -13.49 12.26
CA ALA A 581 20.78 -12.45 12.15
C ALA A 581 20.92 -11.61 13.44
N LEU A 582 19.91 -11.59 14.30
CA LEU A 582 19.93 -10.94 15.62
C LEU A 582 20.40 -11.87 16.75
N MET A 583 20.24 -13.19 16.60
CA MET A 583 20.63 -14.18 17.62
C MET A 583 22.11 -14.58 17.55
N ASP A 584 22.84 -14.12 16.52
CA ASP A 584 24.28 -14.40 16.32
C ASP A 584 24.63 -15.89 16.48
N LEU A 585 23.76 -16.76 15.95
CA LEU A 585 23.92 -18.21 16.09
C LEU A 585 25.17 -18.68 15.35
N GLU A 586 26.00 -19.46 16.03
CA GLU A 586 27.21 -20.07 15.47
C GLU A 586 27.12 -21.60 15.35
N GLY A 587 27.98 -22.17 14.51
CA GLY A 587 28.18 -23.61 14.40
C GLY A 587 26.92 -24.42 14.09
N GLU A 588 26.67 -25.43 14.90
CA GLU A 588 25.63 -26.45 14.70
C GLU A 588 24.20 -25.89 14.84
N ALA A 589 23.97 -25.04 15.84
CA ALA A 589 22.69 -24.40 16.09
C ALA A 589 22.23 -23.53 14.90
N ARG A 590 23.18 -22.86 14.23
CA ARG A 590 22.91 -22.11 13.01
C ARG A 590 22.43 -23.01 11.87
N GLN A 591 23.10 -24.14 11.67
CA GLN A 591 22.78 -25.06 10.59
C GLN A 591 21.41 -25.73 10.79
N GLN A 592 21.06 -26.11 12.02
CA GLN A 592 19.73 -26.67 12.33
C GLN A 592 18.60 -25.65 12.11
N ALA A 593 18.81 -24.38 12.50
CA ALA A 593 17.84 -23.32 12.28
C ALA A 593 17.64 -22.99 10.79
N GLU A 594 18.74 -22.99 10.00
CA GLU A 594 18.69 -22.82 8.55
C GLU A 594 17.88 -23.93 7.88
N LEU A 595 18.10 -25.17 8.32
CA LEU A 595 17.41 -26.33 7.78
C LEU A 595 15.91 -26.36 8.11
N ALA A 596 15.55 -26.03 9.36
CA ALA A 596 14.14 -25.94 9.78
C ALA A 596 13.39 -24.84 9.01
N ARG A 597 14.05 -23.70 8.75
CA ARG A 597 13.52 -22.63 7.90
C ARG A 597 13.30 -23.10 6.47
N ASP A 598 14.30 -23.76 5.87
CA ASP A 598 14.23 -24.18 4.47
C ASP A 598 13.14 -25.23 4.25
N LEU A 599 12.96 -26.16 5.19
CA LEU A 599 11.86 -27.13 5.16
C LEU A 599 10.49 -26.44 5.14
N GLU A 600 10.23 -25.50 6.05
CA GLU A 600 8.96 -24.77 6.10
C GLU A 600 8.72 -23.93 4.84
N TYR A 601 9.76 -23.28 4.33
CA TYR A 601 9.67 -22.51 3.09
C TYR A 601 9.27 -23.40 1.91
N VAL A 602 9.92 -24.55 1.75
CA VAL A 602 9.62 -25.50 0.67
C VAL A 602 8.20 -26.06 0.83
N SER A 603 7.74 -26.35 2.05
CA SER A 603 6.35 -26.75 2.31
C SER A 603 5.34 -25.64 1.95
N GLY A 604 5.68 -24.37 2.21
CA GLY A 604 4.88 -23.21 1.80
C GLY A 604 4.75 -23.10 0.28
N ILE A 605 5.86 -23.25 -0.44
CA ILE A 605 5.87 -23.30 -1.92
C ILE A 605 5.01 -24.46 -2.45
N GLY A 606 5.10 -25.65 -1.84
CA GLY A 606 4.23 -26.78 -2.21
C GLY A 606 2.74 -26.48 -2.02
N SER A 607 2.37 -25.88 -0.89
CA SER A 607 0.98 -25.50 -0.62
C SER A 607 0.46 -24.45 -1.62
N ALA A 608 1.31 -23.46 -1.95
CA ALA A 608 0.99 -22.45 -2.94
C ALA A 608 0.90 -23.02 -4.37
N ALA A 609 1.71 -24.02 -4.71
CA ALA A 609 1.62 -24.75 -5.97
C ALA A 609 0.29 -25.49 -6.11
N THR A 610 -0.14 -26.22 -5.08
CA THR A 610 -1.46 -26.87 -5.05
C THR A 610 -2.59 -25.86 -5.21
N LEU A 611 -2.51 -24.70 -4.55
CA LEU A 611 -3.49 -23.63 -4.71
C LEU A 611 -3.52 -23.12 -6.16
N LEU A 612 -2.36 -22.84 -6.77
CA LEU A 612 -2.29 -22.42 -8.17
C LEU A 612 -2.97 -23.44 -9.09
N GLY A 613 -2.78 -24.74 -8.87
CA GLY A 613 -3.44 -25.80 -9.66
C GLY A 613 -4.96 -25.70 -9.64
N ARG A 614 -5.56 -25.40 -8.48
CA ARG A 614 -7.01 -25.15 -8.34
C ARG A 614 -7.44 -23.86 -9.04
N LEU A 615 -6.61 -22.81 -8.99
CA LEU A 615 -6.91 -21.56 -9.69
C LEU A 615 -6.90 -21.73 -11.21
N LEU A 616 -5.95 -22.51 -11.75
CA LEU A 616 -5.91 -22.84 -13.18
C LEU A 616 -7.18 -23.57 -13.62
N GLU A 617 -7.69 -24.50 -12.79
CA GLU A 617 -8.94 -25.21 -13.04
C GLU A 617 -10.15 -24.28 -13.05
N VAL A 618 -10.24 -23.33 -12.12
CA VAL A 618 -11.31 -22.32 -12.11
C VAL A 618 -11.28 -21.47 -13.39
N ALA A 619 -10.10 -21.06 -13.83
CA ALA A 619 -9.93 -20.29 -15.06
C ALA A 619 -10.34 -21.09 -16.30
N GLU A 620 -9.97 -22.37 -16.36
CA GLU A 620 -10.32 -23.31 -17.43
C GLU A 620 -11.84 -23.52 -17.53
N ILE A 621 -12.50 -23.83 -16.41
CA ILE A 621 -13.96 -24.01 -16.33
C ILE A 621 -14.69 -22.76 -16.84
N ARG A 622 -14.27 -21.57 -16.39
CA ARG A 622 -14.94 -20.32 -16.79
C ARG A 622 -14.66 -19.89 -18.22
N LEU A 623 -13.50 -20.27 -18.78
CA LEU A 623 -13.22 -20.12 -20.20
C LEU A 623 -14.09 -21.05 -21.05
N GLN A 624 -14.24 -22.31 -20.65
CA GLN A 624 -15.08 -23.28 -21.35
C GLN A 624 -16.56 -22.84 -21.37
N ALA A 625 -17.06 -22.33 -20.24
CA ALA A 625 -18.42 -21.81 -20.10
C ALA A 625 -18.65 -20.43 -20.76
N TRP A 626 -17.62 -19.82 -21.39
CA TRP A 626 -17.73 -18.48 -21.97
C TRP A 626 -18.88 -18.31 -22.98
N PRO A 627 -19.13 -19.22 -23.95
CA PRO A 627 -20.19 -19.02 -24.94
C PRO A 627 -21.58 -18.90 -24.30
N GLU A 628 -21.87 -19.71 -23.29
CA GLU A 628 -23.13 -19.65 -22.54
C GLU A 628 -23.23 -18.35 -21.74
N ARG A 629 -22.14 -17.94 -21.08
CA ARG A 629 -22.08 -16.67 -20.33
C ARG A 629 -22.23 -15.44 -21.24
N ALA A 630 -21.63 -15.48 -22.44
CA ALA A 630 -21.70 -14.40 -23.42
C ALA A 630 -23.10 -14.28 -24.05
N ALA A 631 -23.81 -15.41 -24.25
CA ALA A 631 -25.20 -15.40 -24.73
C ALA A 631 -26.14 -14.65 -23.77
N LEU A 632 -25.97 -14.83 -22.46
CA LEU A 632 -26.75 -14.10 -21.45
C LEU A 632 -26.52 -12.58 -21.48
N THR A 633 -25.34 -12.14 -21.92
CA THR A 633 -25.03 -10.72 -22.12
C THR A 633 -25.55 -10.16 -23.45
N SER A 634 -25.79 -10.99 -24.47
CA SER A 634 -26.25 -10.54 -25.79
C SER A 634 -27.77 -10.57 -25.97
N GLU A 635 -28.49 -11.53 -25.38
CA GLU A 635 -29.96 -11.64 -25.48
C GLU A 635 -30.70 -10.45 -24.85
N THR A 636 -30.10 -9.78 -23.87
CA THR A 636 -30.71 -8.60 -23.22
C THR A 636 -30.45 -7.29 -23.98
N ALA A 637 -29.45 -7.23 -24.86
CA ALA A 637 -29.20 -6.08 -25.73
C ALA A 637 -30.19 -6.00 -26.91
N GLY A 638 -30.87 -7.11 -27.24
CA GLY A 638 -31.84 -7.20 -28.34
C GLY A 638 -33.29 -6.89 -28.00
N MET A 639 -33.66 -6.72 -26.72
CA MET A 639 -35.04 -6.44 -26.31
C MET A 639 -35.39 -4.94 -26.22
N GLY A 640 -34.54 -4.06 -26.75
CA GLY A 640 -34.77 -2.61 -26.83
C GLY A 640 -34.99 -2.08 -28.25
N GLY A 641 -35.52 -2.93 -29.15
CA GLY A 641 -35.88 -2.57 -30.53
C GLY A 641 -37.29 -2.02 -30.64
#